data_AF-A0A7W3ST86-F1
#
_entry.id   AF-A0A7W3ST86-F1
#
_cell.length_a   1.000
_cell.length_b   1.000
_cell.length_c   1.000
_cell.angle_alpha   90.00
_cell.angle_beta   90.00
_cell.angle_gamma   90.00
#
_symmetry.space_group_name_H-M   'P 1'
#
loop_
_entity.id
_entity.type
_entity.pdbx_description
1 polymer ?
#
loop_
_entity_poly.entity_id
_entity_poly.type
_entity_poly.pdbx_seq_one_letter_code
_entity_poly.pdbx_strand_id
1 'polypeptide(L)'
;MSTQTKVYSFWELITEFSIEIPIIQRDYAQGRDSDKILEIRNSFLDKLYEALTGNQHLDLDFVYGNLQDNKTFVPLDGQQRLTTLFLLHWYLAVKEGKLEEARPFLNKFTYETRTSSREFCNSLVNDDNTKIEALLSVSTQIEDAPWFFISWEKDPTIKSMLVMINAIHEKFHDCGELFTKLTDPGSNLVSFQFIKLENFGLEDSLYIKMNARGKALTSFENFKAKFEQLLSIKENNRELTQGYKKQFANKMDGEWTDLFWRYRDTTSQLFDDQIMNFIRAMVINNYALTQNVDNHELDQRINYLIEHDKHVSFVKYEEYDCFDSNVIEDIAFTLDTLYCSNGNRIRTFLPDVSLVDENVLFEKIIKNTNVTYTERIRFYALCQFFKQHQPNVNSDQLYHWMRVIRNLSEYTQYNNPRDFARSIKSVVQMVSNSSDILNFLIGVQNSDIGFLGEQVEEEKIKAELILKSDRWKKAIIEAENHGYFKGQISFILMFSNILTAYREGDPVSNWSQQLDDEYFDKFKEYYEKASSAFDHNGLGVNDDLWRRALLSKGDYLLSHNLNRSFLIDSHRDISWKRLLRDPQKRDLVRQLLDDIDPQNAASSLQNVIDNCNVSDWRYYFIQYENLIEHGCGTNKYIRMKNAHDILLLNSSTTAGYCKEYYTYALYYELKKSCNMLSYIDSRGVDYYKYIEIKSNNSTIIITYVYDEQTGEWGYEVEIGNVTSSYATQQEVIDFLKNQQYI
;
A
#
# COMPACT_ATOMS: atom_id res chain seq x y z
N MET A 1 -16.18 -55.20 2.46
CA MET A 1 -14.96 -56.00 2.21
C MET A 1 -13.78 -55.18 2.71
N SER A 2 -12.98 -55.71 3.62
CA SER A 2 -11.87 -54.98 4.24
C SER A 2 -10.76 -54.77 3.20
N THR A 3 -10.57 -53.54 2.72
CA THR A 3 -9.31 -53.14 2.10
C THR A 3 -8.23 -53.25 3.19
N GLN A 4 -7.41 -54.29 3.14
CA GLN A 4 -6.27 -54.41 4.04
C GLN A 4 -5.30 -53.27 3.73
N THR A 5 -5.25 -52.28 4.61
CA THR A 5 -4.23 -51.23 4.62
C THR A 5 -2.98 -51.85 5.22
N LYS A 6 -1.92 -51.97 4.42
CA LYS A 6 -0.61 -52.47 4.87
C LYS A 6 0.39 -51.33 4.74
N VAL A 7 1.24 -51.14 5.75
CA VAL A 7 2.33 -50.15 5.70
C VAL A 7 3.47 -50.74 4.90
N TYR A 8 4.02 -49.95 3.97
CA TYR A 8 5.16 -50.33 3.15
C TYR A 8 6.20 -49.21 3.16
N SER A 9 7.49 -49.59 3.15
CA SER A 9 8.54 -48.74 2.60
C SER A 9 8.60 -48.87 1.08
N PHE A 10 9.29 -47.93 0.41
CA PHE A 10 9.53 -48.06 -1.04
C PHE A 10 10.26 -49.37 -1.38
N TRP A 11 11.25 -49.74 -0.55
CA TRP A 11 12.06 -50.94 -0.77
C TRP A 11 11.24 -52.23 -0.62
N GLU A 12 10.36 -52.29 0.37
CA GLU A 12 9.43 -53.41 0.54
C GLU A 12 8.47 -53.51 -0.64
N LEU A 13 7.95 -52.36 -1.11
CA LEU A 13 6.99 -52.33 -2.21
C LEU A 13 7.61 -52.82 -3.53
N ILE A 14 8.81 -52.34 -3.87
CA ILE A 14 9.51 -52.72 -5.11
C ILE A 14 10.12 -54.13 -5.02
N THR A 15 10.32 -54.64 -3.81
CA THR A 15 10.68 -56.05 -3.60
C THR A 15 9.52 -56.97 -3.97
N GLU A 16 8.32 -56.63 -3.51
CA GLU A 16 7.11 -57.44 -3.71
C GLU A 16 6.48 -57.29 -5.10
N PHE A 17 6.52 -56.10 -5.68
CA PHE A 17 5.86 -55.78 -6.96
C PHE A 17 6.78 -55.03 -7.94
N SER A 18 6.48 -55.14 -9.23
CA SER A 18 7.01 -54.20 -10.22
C SER A 18 6.16 -52.93 -10.25
N ILE A 19 6.78 -51.75 -10.28
CA ILE A 19 6.06 -50.47 -10.25
C ILE A 19 6.06 -49.87 -11.65
N GLU A 20 4.87 -49.64 -12.22
CA GLU A 20 4.69 -49.09 -13.56
C GLU A 20 3.85 -47.80 -13.54
N ILE A 21 4.48 -46.66 -13.82
CA ILE A 21 3.82 -45.36 -13.84
C ILE A 21 2.94 -45.24 -15.11
N PRO A 22 1.60 -45.08 -14.98
CA PRO A 22 0.67 -45.23 -16.11
C PRO A 22 0.62 -44.01 -17.04
N ILE A 23 0.10 -44.25 -18.26
CA ILE A 23 -0.02 -43.31 -19.39
C ILE A 23 -0.66 -41.97 -19.03
N ILE A 24 -1.79 -42.02 -18.31
CA ILE A 24 -2.68 -40.87 -18.20
C ILE A 24 -2.07 -39.80 -17.24
N GLN A 25 -0.93 -40.10 -16.61
CA GLN A 25 -0.28 -39.26 -15.60
C GLN A 25 0.54 -38.11 -16.17
N ARG A 26 0.60 -37.03 -15.37
CA ARG A 26 1.38 -35.83 -15.66
C ARG A 26 2.88 -36.10 -15.54
N ASP A 27 3.67 -35.20 -16.14
CA ASP A 27 5.13 -35.23 -16.00
C ASP A 27 5.55 -35.23 -14.53
N TYR A 28 6.74 -35.76 -14.24
CA TYR A 28 7.38 -35.51 -12.95
C TYR A 28 7.57 -34.01 -12.78
N ALA A 29 6.95 -33.42 -11.75
CA ALA A 29 6.80 -31.97 -11.60
C ALA A 29 7.60 -31.39 -10.43
N GLN A 30 8.06 -32.23 -9.50
CA GLN A 30 8.81 -31.79 -8.32
C GLN A 30 10.23 -31.27 -8.63
N GLY A 31 10.68 -31.37 -9.89
CA GLY A 31 11.93 -30.82 -10.38
C GLY A 31 11.79 -29.61 -11.31
N ARG A 32 10.61 -28.97 -11.40
CA ARG A 32 10.41 -27.81 -12.28
C ARG A 32 10.96 -26.51 -11.71
N ASP A 33 11.38 -25.62 -12.60
CA ASP A 33 11.92 -24.28 -12.29
C ASP A 33 10.80 -23.30 -11.91
N SER A 34 10.31 -23.33 -10.66
CA SER A 34 9.42 -22.29 -10.11
C SER A 34 9.59 -22.17 -8.59
N ASP A 35 9.48 -20.96 -8.05
CA ASP A 35 9.68 -20.67 -6.62
C ASP A 35 8.85 -21.58 -5.70
N LYS A 36 7.57 -21.78 -6.04
CA LYS A 36 6.65 -22.67 -5.29
C LYS A 36 7.13 -24.13 -5.27
N ILE A 37 7.66 -24.63 -6.39
CA ILE A 37 8.11 -26.02 -6.51
C ILE A 37 9.46 -26.20 -5.81
N LEU A 38 10.33 -25.18 -5.85
CA LEU A 38 11.59 -25.16 -5.12
C LEU A 38 11.36 -25.30 -3.61
N GLU A 39 10.41 -24.56 -3.05
CA GLU A 39 10.03 -24.70 -1.63
C GLU A 39 9.49 -26.09 -1.30
N ILE A 40 8.59 -26.65 -2.13
CA ILE A 40 8.03 -28.00 -1.93
C ILE A 40 9.13 -29.06 -1.99
N ARG A 41 10.03 -28.98 -2.96
CA ARG A 41 11.17 -29.89 -3.13
C ARG A 41 12.07 -29.85 -1.91
N ASN A 42 12.50 -28.66 -1.50
CA ASN A 42 13.42 -28.50 -0.38
C ASN A 42 12.77 -28.98 0.92
N SER A 43 11.51 -28.59 1.18
CA SER A 43 10.76 -29.06 2.36
C SER A 43 10.59 -30.58 2.38
N PHE A 44 10.39 -31.22 1.22
CA PHE A 44 10.27 -32.68 1.15
C PHE A 44 11.61 -33.38 1.40
N LEU A 45 12.70 -32.89 0.79
CA LEU A 45 14.05 -33.42 1.02
C LEU A 45 14.54 -33.18 2.45
N ASP A 46 14.16 -32.05 3.06
CA ASP A 46 14.45 -31.74 4.47
C ASP A 46 13.82 -32.79 5.39
N LYS A 47 12.54 -33.12 5.19
CA LYS A 47 11.86 -34.18 5.95
C LYS A 47 12.52 -35.55 5.77
N LEU A 48 12.90 -35.91 4.54
CA LEU A 48 13.61 -37.17 4.26
C LEU A 48 14.98 -37.20 4.93
N TYR A 49 15.70 -36.08 4.89
CA TYR A 49 17.01 -35.93 5.51
C TYR A 49 16.92 -36.07 7.04
N GLU A 50 15.98 -35.37 7.68
CA GLU A 50 15.73 -35.45 9.12
C GLU A 50 15.34 -36.86 9.55
N ALA A 51 14.46 -37.53 8.79
CA ALA A 51 14.06 -38.90 9.06
C ALA A 51 15.24 -39.88 9.03
N LEU A 52 16.11 -39.78 8.00
CA LEU A 52 17.23 -40.69 7.80
C LEU A 52 18.42 -40.42 8.73
N THR A 53 18.70 -39.16 9.05
CA THR A 53 19.80 -38.78 9.94
C THR A 53 19.40 -38.87 11.42
N GLY A 54 18.17 -38.46 11.75
CA GLY A 54 17.61 -38.45 13.11
C GLY A 54 16.98 -39.78 13.54
N ASN A 55 16.90 -40.78 12.66
CA ASN A 55 16.17 -42.05 12.88
C ASN A 55 14.71 -41.82 13.31
N GLN A 56 14.07 -40.82 12.71
CA GLN A 56 12.67 -40.49 12.97
C GLN A 56 11.77 -41.10 11.90
N HIS A 57 10.61 -41.62 12.32
CA HIS A 57 9.62 -42.18 11.41
C HIS A 57 8.93 -41.07 10.61
N LEU A 58 8.94 -41.21 9.29
CA LEU A 58 8.24 -40.36 8.34
C LEU A 58 7.14 -41.15 7.64
N ASP A 59 5.89 -40.76 7.88
CA ASP A 59 4.73 -41.25 7.14
C ASP A 59 4.50 -40.35 5.91
N LEU A 60 4.48 -40.97 4.73
CA LEU A 60 4.25 -40.34 3.42
C LEU A 60 2.79 -40.44 2.98
N ASP A 61 1.88 -40.61 3.94
CA ASP A 61 0.44 -40.76 3.78
C ASP A 61 0.09 -42.02 2.96
N PHE A 62 -0.64 -41.88 1.87
CA PHE A 62 -1.19 -43.00 1.11
C PHE A 62 -0.52 -43.15 -0.26
N VAL A 63 -0.32 -44.41 -0.65
CA VAL A 63 0.00 -44.81 -2.02
C VAL A 63 -1.00 -45.88 -2.42
N TYR A 64 -1.73 -45.65 -3.50
CA TYR A 64 -2.77 -46.59 -3.93
C TYR A 64 -2.86 -46.69 -5.44
N GLY A 65 -3.33 -47.85 -5.89
CA GLY A 65 -3.34 -48.18 -7.29
C GLY A 65 -3.85 -49.59 -7.57
N ASN A 66 -3.83 -49.94 -8.84
CA ASN A 66 -4.30 -51.23 -9.32
C ASN A 66 -3.14 -52.21 -9.38
N LEU A 67 -3.44 -53.49 -9.10
CA LEU A 67 -2.48 -54.58 -9.23
C LEU A 67 -2.82 -55.37 -10.49
N GLN A 68 -2.01 -55.24 -11.54
CA GLN A 68 -2.12 -56.03 -12.76
C GLN A 68 -1.42 -57.38 -12.57
N ASP A 69 -2.10 -58.47 -12.95
CA ASP A 69 -1.62 -59.86 -12.90
C ASP A 69 -1.01 -60.30 -11.55
N ASN A 70 -1.44 -59.66 -10.46
CA ASN A 70 -0.88 -59.82 -9.11
C ASN A 70 0.64 -59.60 -8.98
N LYS A 71 1.28 -58.94 -9.96
CA LYS A 71 2.74 -58.73 -10.00
C LYS A 71 3.15 -57.29 -10.27
N THR A 72 2.35 -56.54 -11.04
CA THR A 72 2.66 -55.16 -11.42
C THR A 72 1.72 -54.21 -10.70
N PHE A 73 2.27 -53.31 -9.90
CA PHE A 73 1.56 -52.21 -9.27
C PHE A 73 1.57 -50.98 -10.17
N VAL A 74 0.37 -50.53 -10.52
CA VAL A 74 0.14 -49.32 -11.31
C VAL A 74 -0.44 -48.25 -10.38
N PRO A 75 0.38 -47.33 -9.86
CA PRO A 75 -0.09 -46.31 -8.92
C PRO A 75 -1.08 -45.36 -9.59
N LEU A 76 -2.20 -45.10 -8.92
CA LEU A 76 -3.15 -44.05 -9.28
C LEU A 76 -2.79 -42.72 -8.59
N ASP A 77 -2.28 -42.80 -7.35
CA ASP A 77 -1.75 -41.67 -6.58
C ASP A 77 -0.39 -42.02 -5.95
N GLY A 78 0.41 -41.00 -5.65
CA GLY A 78 1.74 -41.16 -5.05
C GLY A 78 2.89 -41.32 -6.05
N GLN A 79 2.67 -41.18 -7.36
CA GLN A 79 3.74 -41.39 -8.36
C GLN A 79 4.93 -40.46 -8.17
N GLN A 80 4.68 -39.18 -7.87
CA GLN A 80 5.77 -38.20 -7.66
C GLN A 80 6.66 -38.63 -6.48
N ARG A 81 6.04 -39.04 -5.36
CA ARG A 81 6.74 -39.59 -4.19
C ARG A 81 7.54 -40.84 -4.54
N LEU A 82 6.94 -41.78 -5.28
CA LEU A 82 7.62 -43.01 -5.72
C LEU A 82 8.81 -42.71 -6.65
N THR A 83 8.67 -41.76 -7.58
CA THR A 83 9.77 -41.31 -8.44
C THR A 83 10.89 -40.66 -7.64
N THR A 84 10.60 -39.79 -6.67
CA THR A 84 11.64 -39.20 -5.81
C THR A 84 12.34 -40.25 -4.98
N LEU A 85 11.60 -41.22 -4.41
CA LEU A 85 12.17 -42.31 -3.65
C LEU A 85 13.05 -43.19 -4.55
N PHE A 86 12.62 -43.52 -5.76
CA PHE A 86 13.44 -44.23 -6.74
C PHE A 86 14.78 -43.51 -7.00
N LEU A 87 14.75 -42.20 -7.25
CA LEU A 87 15.95 -41.39 -7.48
C LEU A 87 16.87 -41.32 -6.26
N LEU A 88 16.29 -41.22 -5.05
CA LEU A 88 17.04 -41.21 -3.79
C LEU A 88 17.76 -42.55 -3.56
N HIS A 89 17.06 -43.67 -3.78
CA HIS A 89 17.66 -45.01 -3.62
C HIS A 89 18.76 -45.25 -4.65
N TRP A 90 18.55 -44.83 -5.91
CA TRP A 90 19.58 -44.89 -6.94
C TRP A 90 20.81 -44.05 -6.55
N TYR A 91 20.61 -42.79 -6.15
CA TYR A 91 21.71 -41.88 -5.77
C TYR A 91 22.55 -42.44 -4.62
N LEU A 92 21.90 -42.92 -3.54
CA LEU A 92 22.59 -43.50 -2.39
C LEU A 92 23.31 -44.81 -2.75
N ALA A 93 22.72 -45.65 -3.60
CA ALA A 93 23.35 -46.88 -4.06
C ALA A 93 24.64 -46.60 -4.85
N VAL A 94 24.63 -45.59 -5.74
CA VAL A 94 25.83 -45.19 -6.49
C VAL A 94 26.88 -44.57 -5.57
N LYS A 95 26.47 -43.63 -4.70
CA LYS A 95 27.37 -42.95 -3.75
C LYS A 95 28.09 -43.93 -2.82
N GLU A 96 27.39 -44.94 -2.34
CA GLU A 96 27.92 -45.93 -1.39
C GLU A 96 28.51 -47.18 -2.05
N GLY A 97 28.55 -47.25 -3.39
CA GLY A 97 29.10 -48.41 -4.11
C GLY A 97 28.25 -49.68 -4.02
N LYS A 98 26.94 -49.55 -3.73
CA LYS A 98 25.96 -50.64 -3.56
C LYS A 98 25.00 -50.77 -4.76
N LEU A 99 25.32 -50.18 -5.92
CA LEU A 99 24.47 -50.22 -7.12
C LEU A 99 24.20 -51.65 -7.60
N GLU A 100 25.20 -52.54 -7.56
CA GLU A 100 25.03 -53.96 -7.93
C GLU A 100 23.96 -54.67 -7.08
N GLU A 101 23.90 -54.34 -5.78
CA GLU A 101 22.90 -54.88 -4.87
C GLU A 101 21.50 -54.29 -5.15
N ALA A 102 21.45 -53.01 -5.54
CA ALA A 102 20.20 -52.31 -5.78
C ALA A 102 19.57 -52.60 -7.15
N ARG A 103 20.39 -52.90 -8.15
CA ARG A 103 20.02 -53.04 -9.57
C ARG A 103 18.84 -53.98 -9.83
N PRO A 104 18.75 -55.19 -9.22
CA PRO A 104 17.62 -56.09 -9.45
C PRO A 104 16.26 -55.54 -8.97
N PHE A 105 16.28 -54.64 -7.99
CA PHE A 105 15.08 -54.01 -7.43
C PHE A 105 14.71 -52.76 -8.22
N LEU A 106 15.67 -51.85 -8.44
CA LEU A 106 15.43 -50.60 -9.16
C LEU A 106 14.98 -50.82 -10.61
N ASN A 107 15.45 -51.88 -11.28
CA ASN A 107 14.99 -52.26 -12.62
C ASN A 107 13.50 -52.66 -12.69
N LYS A 108 12.83 -52.86 -11.54
CA LYS A 108 11.39 -53.11 -11.48
C LYS A 108 10.55 -51.81 -11.49
N PHE A 109 11.17 -50.64 -11.47
CA PHE A 109 10.50 -49.35 -11.60
C PHE A 109 10.54 -48.85 -13.06
N THR A 110 9.39 -48.56 -13.66
CA THR A 110 9.31 -48.15 -15.07
C THR A 110 8.12 -47.22 -15.37
N TYR A 111 8.11 -46.63 -16.57
CA TYR A 111 7.02 -45.82 -17.12
C TYR A 111 6.34 -46.57 -18.27
N GLU A 112 5.01 -46.51 -18.43
CA GLU A 112 4.27 -47.35 -19.41
C GLU A 112 4.41 -46.92 -20.89
N THR A 113 4.14 -45.66 -21.23
CA THR A 113 4.12 -45.19 -22.64
C THR A 113 5.08 -44.08 -22.97
N ARG A 114 5.84 -43.59 -21.99
CA ARG A 114 6.89 -42.60 -22.20
C ARG A 114 8.20 -43.30 -22.48
N THR A 115 8.43 -43.65 -23.74
CA THR A 115 9.63 -44.39 -24.19
C THR A 115 10.91 -43.73 -23.70
N SER A 116 11.02 -42.40 -23.78
CA SER A 116 12.16 -41.63 -23.27
C SER A 116 12.37 -41.79 -21.76
N SER A 117 11.35 -41.57 -20.92
CA SER A 117 11.48 -41.68 -19.46
C SER A 117 11.74 -43.13 -19.02
N ARG A 118 11.14 -44.11 -19.70
CA ARG A 118 11.38 -45.55 -19.49
C ARG A 118 12.82 -45.92 -19.80
N GLU A 119 13.30 -45.57 -20.99
CA GLU A 119 14.67 -45.86 -21.41
C GLU A 119 15.68 -45.12 -20.52
N PHE A 120 15.40 -43.88 -20.14
CA PHE A 120 16.24 -43.13 -19.21
C PHE A 120 16.37 -43.83 -17.85
N CYS A 121 15.26 -44.21 -17.19
CA CYS A 121 15.32 -44.89 -15.89
C CYS A 121 16.07 -46.22 -15.98
N ASN A 122 15.86 -46.97 -17.07
CA ASN A 122 16.57 -48.24 -17.30
C ASN A 122 18.07 -48.02 -17.53
N SER A 123 18.46 -47.06 -18.36
CA SER A 123 19.87 -46.76 -18.61
C SER A 123 20.56 -46.19 -17.37
N LEU A 124 19.86 -45.36 -16.59
CA LEU A 124 20.36 -44.79 -15.33
C LEU A 124 20.74 -45.87 -14.31
N VAL A 125 19.94 -46.93 -14.19
CA VAL A 125 20.20 -48.03 -13.25
C VAL A 125 21.26 -49.01 -13.77
N ASN A 126 21.42 -49.13 -15.09
CA ASN A 126 22.30 -50.11 -15.70
C ASN A 126 23.66 -49.55 -16.15
N ASP A 127 23.99 -48.30 -15.82
CA ASP A 127 25.28 -47.72 -16.13
C ASP A 127 26.34 -48.03 -15.07
N ASP A 128 27.27 -48.91 -15.41
CA ASP A 128 28.40 -49.30 -14.55
C ASP A 128 29.47 -48.20 -14.44
N ASN A 129 29.42 -47.19 -15.32
CA ASN A 129 30.42 -46.13 -15.37
C ASN A 129 30.03 -44.88 -14.59
N THR A 130 28.79 -44.78 -14.11
CA THR A 130 28.36 -43.64 -13.30
C THR A 130 29.13 -43.63 -11.98
N LYS A 131 30.01 -42.65 -11.82
CA LYS A 131 30.67 -42.32 -10.56
C LYS A 131 30.21 -40.93 -10.15
N ILE A 132 29.66 -40.78 -8.95
CA ILE A 132 29.23 -39.48 -8.44
C ILE A 132 30.45 -38.79 -7.83
N GLU A 133 31.00 -37.81 -8.53
CA GLU A 133 32.02 -36.91 -7.98
C GLU A 133 31.36 -35.83 -7.12
N ALA A 134 31.81 -35.69 -5.87
CA ALA A 134 31.20 -34.81 -4.87
C ALA A 134 31.25 -33.30 -5.20
N LEU A 135 32.14 -32.88 -6.10
CA LEU A 135 32.35 -31.47 -6.46
C LEU A 135 31.65 -31.06 -7.77
N LEU A 136 30.95 -31.99 -8.43
CA LEU A 136 30.31 -31.76 -9.73
C LEU A 136 28.81 -31.98 -9.64
N SER A 137 28.06 -31.25 -10.47
CA SER A 137 26.65 -31.51 -10.70
C SER A 137 26.45 -32.94 -11.21
N VAL A 138 25.55 -33.69 -10.58
CA VAL A 138 25.27 -35.09 -10.98
C VAL A 138 24.53 -35.11 -12.32
N SER A 139 23.69 -34.12 -12.59
CA SER A 139 23.00 -34.02 -13.89
C SER A 139 23.99 -33.94 -15.04
N THR A 140 25.06 -33.15 -14.91
CA THR A 140 26.07 -32.99 -15.96
C THR A 140 26.83 -34.29 -16.20
N GLN A 141 27.14 -35.04 -15.14
CA GLN A 141 27.78 -36.36 -15.25
C GLN A 141 26.88 -37.38 -15.97
N ILE A 142 25.56 -37.32 -15.75
CA ILE A 142 24.59 -38.16 -16.46
C ILE A 142 24.44 -37.72 -17.92
N GLU A 143 24.39 -36.42 -18.19
CA GLU A 143 24.27 -35.85 -19.54
C GLU A 143 25.49 -36.16 -20.42
N ASP A 144 26.68 -36.23 -19.82
CA ASP A 144 27.94 -36.60 -20.49
C ASP A 144 28.10 -38.12 -20.74
N ALA A 145 27.17 -38.95 -20.24
CA ALA A 145 27.29 -40.40 -20.34
C ALA A 145 27.00 -40.91 -21.77
N PRO A 146 27.71 -41.95 -22.27
CA PRO A 146 27.54 -42.43 -23.66
C PRO A 146 26.15 -42.95 -24.01
N TRP A 147 25.35 -43.30 -23.01
CA TRP A 147 23.98 -43.81 -23.14
C TRP A 147 22.92 -42.70 -23.10
N PHE A 148 23.30 -41.46 -22.79
CA PHE A 148 22.37 -40.35 -22.69
C PHE A 148 22.06 -39.76 -24.07
N PHE A 149 20.78 -39.79 -24.46
CA PHE A 149 20.35 -39.24 -25.75
C PHE A 149 20.01 -37.76 -25.62
N ILE A 150 20.56 -36.91 -26.49
CA ILE A 150 20.29 -35.45 -26.52
C ILE A 150 18.79 -35.13 -26.62
N SER A 151 17.98 -36.02 -27.23
CA SER A 151 16.52 -35.84 -27.30
C SER A 151 15.84 -35.84 -25.93
N TRP A 152 16.45 -36.46 -24.91
CA TRP A 152 15.94 -36.55 -23.55
C TRP A 152 15.99 -35.23 -22.79
N GLU A 153 16.86 -34.28 -23.16
CA GLU A 153 16.89 -32.93 -22.59
C GLU A 153 15.54 -32.19 -22.78
N LYS A 154 14.79 -32.57 -23.82
CA LYS A 154 13.49 -31.99 -24.16
C LYS A 154 12.32 -32.69 -23.46
N ASP A 155 12.56 -33.78 -22.75
CA ASP A 155 11.53 -34.49 -21.99
C ASP A 155 11.33 -33.80 -20.62
N PRO A 156 10.13 -33.27 -20.32
CA PRO A 156 9.88 -32.56 -19.07
C PRO A 156 10.07 -33.40 -17.81
N THR A 157 9.88 -34.73 -17.90
CA THR A 157 10.07 -35.66 -16.78
C THR A 157 11.56 -35.88 -16.54
N ILE A 158 12.34 -36.13 -17.59
CA ILE A 158 13.79 -36.33 -17.46
C ILE A 158 14.45 -35.05 -16.95
N LYS A 159 14.08 -33.88 -17.50
CA LYS A 159 14.57 -32.59 -16.99
C LYS A 159 14.29 -32.45 -15.48
N SER A 160 13.08 -32.79 -15.04
CA SER A 160 12.72 -32.70 -13.62
C SER A 160 13.43 -33.76 -12.75
N MET A 161 13.72 -34.95 -13.28
CA MET A 161 14.50 -35.97 -12.59
C MET A 161 15.94 -35.49 -12.37
N LEU A 162 16.59 -34.93 -13.40
CA LEU A 162 17.95 -34.39 -13.31
C LEU A 162 18.06 -33.28 -12.25
N VAL A 163 17.09 -32.35 -12.23
CA VAL A 163 17.02 -31.29 -11.22
C VAL A 163 16.82 -31.87 -9.81
N MET A 164 15.97 -32.89 -9.65
CA MET A 164 15.78 -33.54 -8.35
C MET A 164 17.04 -34.28 -7.90
N ILE A 165 17.74 -34.97 -8.80
CA ILE A 165 18.99 -35.67 -8.49
C ILE A 165 20.03 -34.68 -7.96
N ASN A 166 20.15 -33.49 -8.56
CA ASN A 166 21.05 -32.45 -8.05
C ASN A 166 20.64 -31.97 -6.66
N ALA A 167 19.35 -31.74 -6.41
CA ALA A 167 18.86 -31.33 -5.08
C ALA A 167 19.09 -32.43 -4.02
N ILE A 168 18.93 -33.70 -4.40
CA ILE A 168 19.30 -34.85 -3.55
C ILE A 168 20.81 -34.82 -3.28
N HIS A 169 21.63 -34.58 -4.31
CA HIS A 169 23.07 -34.52 -4.14
C HIS A 169 23.47 -33.41 -3.17
N GLU A 170 23.02 -32.17 -3.37
CA GLU A 170 23.26 -31.03 -2.48
C GLU A 170 22.89 -31.32 -1.02
N LYS A 171 21.84 -32.12 -0.78
CA LYS A 171 21.38 -32.44 0.57
C LYS A 171 22.11 -33.63 1.20
N PHE A 172 22.46 -34.65 0.41
CA PHE A 172 22.93 -35.94 0.91
C PHE A 172 24.42 -36.24 0.64
N HIS A 173 25.17 -35.39 -0.09
CA HIS A 173 26.57 -35.66 -0.43
C HIS A 173 27.46 -35.83 0.82
N ASP A 174 27.29 -35.00 1.84
CA ASP A 174 28.09 -35.02 3.08
C ASP A 174 27.59 -36.01 4.15
N CYS A 175 26.54 -36.79 3.87
CA CYS A 175 26.04 -37.78 4.82
C CYS A 175 26.91 -39.03 4.90
N GLY A 176 26.85 -39.74 6.05
CA GLY A 176 27.37 -41.10 6.18
C GLY A 176 26.58 -42.14 5.37
N GLU A 177 26.79 -43.43 5.65
CA GLU A 177 26.05 -44.51 4.99
C GLU A 177 24.57 -44.52 5.43
N LEU A 178 23.67 -44.29 4.48
CA LEU A 178 22.21 -44.21 4.65
C LEU A 178 21.46 -45.24 3.80
N PHE A 179 22.10 -45.87 2.81
CA PHE A 179 21.44 -46.83 1.92
C PHE A 179 20.84 -48.02 2.69
N THR A 180 21.58 -48.61 3.63
CA THR A 180 21.11 -49.72 4.46
C THR A 180 19.89 -49.35 5.29
N LYS A 181 19.80 -48.09 5.76
CA LYS A 181 18.64 -47.60 6.49
C LYS A 181 17.36 -47.58 5.65
N LEU A 182 17.47 -47.49 4.33
CA LEU A 182 16.32 -47.53 3.43
C LEU A 182 15.97 -48.94 2.94
N THR A 183 16.93 -49.87 2.98
CA THR A 183 16.81 -51.19 2.36
C THR A 183 16.68 -52.35 3.35
N ASP A 184 17.00 -52.14 4.63
CA ASP A 184 16.90 -53.17 5.66
C ASP A 184 15.45 -53.67 5.85
N PRO A 185 15.21 -55.00 5.82
CA PRO A 185 13.88 -55.57 6.06
C PRO A 185 13.34 -55.17 7.43
N GLY A 186 12.22 -54.43 7.46
CA GLY A 186 11.61 -53.88 8.68
C GLY A 186 12.03 -52.44 9.03
N SER A 187 12.88 -51.80 8.23
CA SER A 187 13.11 -50.36 8.33
C SER A 187 11.90 -49.58 7.80
N ASN A 188 11.11 -49.05 8.73
CA ASN A 188 9.96 -48.20 8.43
C ASN A 188 10.29 -46.71 8.60
N LEU A 189 11.55 -46.29 8.44
CA LEU A 189 11.93 -44.88 8.61
C LEU A 189 11.19 -43.96 7.64
N VAL A 190 10.99 -44.42 6.40
CA VAL A 190 10.18 -43.75 5.39
C VAL A 190 9.15 -44.75 4.87
N SER A 191 7.89 -44.56 5.26
CA SER A 191 6.83 -45.51 4.93
C SER A 191 5.56 -44.80 4.47
N PHE A 192 4.65 -45.53 3.85
CA PHE A 192 3.33 -45.07 3.46
C PHE A 192 2.31 -46.19 3.62
N GLN A 193 1.04 -45.80 3.76
CA GLN A 193 -0.09 -46.72 3.76
C GLN A 193 -0.40 -47.15 2.33
N PHE A 194 -0.12 -48.41 2.03
CA PHE A 194 -0.43 -49.03 0.74
C PHE A 194 -1.88 -49.51 0.71
N ILE A 195 -2.62 -49.06 -0.31
CA ILE A 195 -4.00 -49.50 -0.56
C ILE A 195 -4.07 -50.16 -1.93
N LYS A 196 -4.30 -51.47 -1.93
CA LYS A 196 -4.59 -52.25 -3.13
C LYS A 196 -6.06 -52.05 -3.51
N LEU A 197 -6.31 -51.60 -4.73
CA LEU A 197 -7.67 -51.52 -5.28
C LEU A 197 -7.96 -52.83 -6.03
N GLU A 198 -8.67 -53.75 -5.38
CA GLU A 198 -9.21 -54.95 -6.03
C GLU A 198 -10.61 -54.66 -6.59
N ASN A 199 -10.84 -54.98 -7.88
CA ASN A 199 -12.15 -54.93 -8.54
C ASN A 199 -12.86 -53.55 -8.59
N PHE A 200 -12.14 -52.45 -8.69
CA PHE A 200 -12.76 -51.18 -9.10
C PHE A 200 -12.82 -51.09 -10.63
N GLY A 201 -13.90 -51.63 -11.20
CA GLY A 201 -14.28 -51.43 -12.60
C GLY A 201 -14.75 -50.00 -12.86
N LEU A 202 -13.82 -49.04 -12.82
CA LEU A 202 -14.07 -47.64 -13.15
C LEU A 202 -12.99 -47.16 -14.14
N GLU A 203 -13.26 -47.41 -15.42
CA GLU A 203 -12.57 -46.79 -16.54
C GLU A 203 -12.78 -45.26 -16.48
N ASP A 204 -11.66 -44.52 -16.56
CA ASP A 204 -11.44 -43.09 -16.85
C ASP A 204 -12.14 -42.00 -16.00
N SER A 205 -13.31 -42.25 -15.43
CA SER A 205 -14.09 -41.22 -14.72
C SER A 205 -13.52 -40.86 -13.34
N LEU A 206 -12.96 -41.83 -12.62
CA LEU A 206 -12.22 -41.58 -11.37
C LEU A 206 -10.92 -40.82 -11.67
N TYR A 207 -10.29 -41.15 -12.80
CA TYR A 207 -9.07 -40.53 -13.29
C TYR A 207 -9.26 -39.03 -13.57
N ILE A 208 -10.35 -38.66 -14.24
CA ILE A 208 -10.71 -37.27 -14.54
C ILE A 208 -11.06 -36.49 -13.26
N LYS A 209 -11.81 -37.09 -12.33
CA LYS A 209 -12.19 -36.43 -11.06
C LYS A 209 -11.01 -36.26 -10.10
N MET A 210 -10.09 -37.22 -10.05
CA MET A 210 -8.86 -37.12 -9.27
C MET A 210 -7.87 -36.13 -9.88
N ASN A 211 -7.76 -36.07 -11.21
CA ASN A 211 -6.94 -35.05 -11.89
C ASN A 211 -7.54 -33.64 -11.87
N ALA A 212 -8.87 -33.51 -11.72
CA ALA A 212 -9.53 -32.25 -11.43
C ALA A 212 -9.16 -31.72 -10.02
N ARG A 213 -8.92 -32.63 -9.05
CA ARG A 213 -8.31 -32.33 -7.74
C ARG A 213 -6.80 -32.09 -7.80
N GLY A 214 -6.13 -32.52 -8.87
CA GLY A 214 -4.73 -32.20 -9.15
C GLY A 214 -4.50 -30.76 -9.66
N LYS A 215 -5.50 -29.88 -9.65
CA LYS A 215 -5.23 -28.44 -9.68
C LYS A 215 -4.48 -28.10 -8.41
N ALA A 216 -3.34 -27.42 -8.54
CA ALA A 216 -2.64 -26.90 -7.37
C ALA A 216 -3.64 -26.07 -6.56
N LEU A 217 -3.71 -26.32 -5.24
CA LEU A 217 -4.52 -25.51 -4.34
C LEU A 217 -4.23 -24.04 -4.61
N THR A 218 -5.29 -23.24 -4.66
CA THR A 218 -5.17 -21.81 -4.84
C THR A 218 -4.44 -21.19 -3.64
N SER A 219 -4.00 -19.93 -3.73
CA SER A 219 -3.28 -19.28 -2.62
C SER A 219 -4.17 -19.22 -1.38
N PHE A 220 -5.46 -18.92 -1.55
CA PHE A 220 -6.43 -18.93 -0.47
C PHE A 220 -6.69 -20.33 0.09
N GLU A 221 -6.82 -21.37 -0.74
CA GLU A 221 -7.02 -22.73 -0.24
C GLU A 221 -5.84 -23.23 0.60
N ASN A 222 -4.60 -22.91 0.19
CA ASN A 222 -3.41 -23.21 1.01
C ASN A 222 -3.40 -22.42 2.32
N PHE A 223 -3.77 -21.13 2.29
CA PHE A 223 -3.90 -20.31 3.49
C PHE A 223 -4.96 -20.87 4.43
N LYS A 224 -6.15 -21.18 3.91
CA LYS A 224 -7.29 -21.71 4.67
C LYS A 224 -6.93 -23.00 5.40
N ALA A 225 -6.26 -23.94 4.71
CA ALA A 225 -5.85 -25.20 5.33
C ALA A 225 -4.92 -24.97 6.54
N LYS A 226 -3.94 -24.08 6.41
CA LYS A 226 -3.04 -23.72 7.52
C LYS A 226 -3.76 -22.93 8.62
N PHE A 227 -4.66 -22.03 8.25
CA PHE A 227 -5.46 -21.26 9.21
C PHE A 227 -6.38 -22.17 10.03
N GLU A 228 -7.02 -23.18 9.42
CA GLU A 228 -7.80 -24.18 10.14
C GLU A 228 -6.96 -25.04 11.10
N GLN A 229 -5.69 -25.32 10.75
CA GLN A 229 -4.75 -25.98 11.67
C GLN A 229 -4.44 -25.07 12.88
N LEU A 230 -4.17 -23.79 12.64
CA LEU A 230 -3.97 -22.80 13.70
C LEU A 230 -5.18 -22.70 14.64
N LEU A 231 -6.40 -22.65 14.09
CA LEU A 231 -7.63 -22.65 14.89
C LEU A 231 -7.75 -23.92 15.75
N SER A 232 -7.36 -25.08 15.19
CA SER A 232 -7.37 -26.35 15.94
C SER A 232 -6.39 -26.32 17.12
N ILE A 233 -5.20 -25.74 16.92
CA ILE A 233 -4.20 -25.57 17.98
C ILE A 233 -4.75 -24.65 19.09
N LYS A 234 -5.34 -23.51 18.71
CA LYS A 234 -5.92 -22.55 19.67
C LYS A 234 -7.12 -23.08 20.43
N GLU A 235 -7.98 -23.87 19.80
CA GLU A 235 -9.05 -24.61 20.49
C GLU A 235 -8.48 -25.61 21.51
N ASN A 236 -7.46 -26.38 21.13
CA ASN A 236 -6.81 -27.35 22.03
C ASN A 236 -6.13 -26.65 23.23
N ASN A 237 -5.55 -25.47 23.00
CA ASN A 237 -4.95 -24.62 24.02
C ASN A 237 -5.97 -23.86 24.88
N ARG A 238 -7.28 -23.98 24.59
CA ARG A 238 -8.39 -23.25 25.25
C ARG A 238 -8.32 -21.72 25.08
N GLU A 239 -7.62 -21.24 24.05
CA GLU A 239 -7.64 -19.83 23.63
C GLU A 239 -8.91 -19.48 22.85
N LEU A 240 -9.59 -20.50 22.28
CA LEU A 240 -10.87 -20.40 21.58
C LEU A 240 -11.89 -21.40 22.17
N THR A 241 -13.17 -21.10 22.02
CA THR A 241 -14.26 -21.98 22.50
C THR A 241 -14.32 -23.29 21.70
N GLN A 242 -14.67 -24.39 22.36
CA GLN A 242 -14.76 -25.70 21.70
C GLN A 242 -15.81 -25.70 20.56
N GLY A 243 -15.40 -26.06 19.35
CA GLY A 243 -16.26 -26.12 18.16
C GLY A 243 -16.27 -24.85 17.32
N TYR A 244 -15.52 -23.82 17.74
CA TYR A 244 -15.28 -22.58 16.99
C TYR A 244 -14.69 -22.84 15.60
N LYS A 245 -13.69 -23.71 15.47
CA LYS A 245 -13.09 -24.08 14.16
C LYS A 245 -14.17 -24.55 13.18
N LYS A 246 -15.06 -25.43 13.64
CA LYS A 246 -16.13 -25.98 12.80
C LYS A 246 -17.11 -24.90 12.37
N GLN A 247 -17.49 -23.99 13.28
CA GLN A 247 -18.36 -22.85 12.95
C GLN A 247 -17.69 -21.90 11.96
N PHE A 248 -16.43 -21.55 12.20
CA PHE A 248 -15.64 -20.68 11.35
C PHE A 248 -15.46 -21.27 9.94
N ALA A 249 -15.09 -22.55 9.83
CA ALA A 249 -14.95 -23.24 8.55
C ALA A 249 -16.28 -23.28 7.76
N ASN A 250 -17.40 -23.56 8.43
CA ASN A 250 -18.71 -23.54 7.80
C ASN A 250 -19.09 -22.15 7.26
N LYS A 251 -18.81 -21.08 8.01
CA LYS A 251 -19.04 -19.69 7.57
C LYS A 251 -18.12 -19.30 6.42
N MET A 252 -16.86 -19.69 6.51
CA MET A 252 -15.85 -19.45 5.47
C MET A 252 -16.22 -20.12 4.15
N ASP A 253 -16.66 -21.38 4.16
CA ASP A 253 -17.09 -22.12 2.96
C ASP A 253 -18.48 -21.71 2.44
N GLY A 254 -19.29 -21.08 3.29
CA GLY A 254 -20.65 -20.63 2.96
C GLY A 254 -20.72 -19.13 2.70
N GLU A 255 -21.23 -18.41 3.70
CA GLU A 255 -21.60 -16.99 3.61
C GLU A 255 -20.43 -16.08 3.20
N TRP A 256 -19.23 -16.31 3.74
CA TRP A 256 -18.09 -15.45 3.43
C TRP A 256 -17.53 -15.71 2.04
N THR A 257 -17.51 -16.96 1.58
CA THR A 257 -17.20 -17.27 0.18
C THR A 257 -18.20 -16.60 -0.77
N ASP A 258 -19.50 -16.66 -0.46
CA ASP A 258 -20.54 -15.98 -1.25
C ASP A 258 -20.35 -14.45 -1.28
N LEU A 259 -19.91 -13.85 -0.15
CA LEU A 259 -19.57 -12.42 -0.09
C LEU A 259 -18.45 -12.06 -1.08
N PHE A 260 -17.31 -12.75 -1.01
CA PHE A 260 -16.14 -12.43 -1.83
C PHE A 260 -16.29 -12.85 -3.30
N TRP A 261 -17.11 -13.88 -3.58
CA TRP A 261 -17.41 -14.31 -4.96
C TRP A 261 -17.99 -13.18 -5.83
N ARG A 262 -18.66 -12.22 -5.20
CA ARG A 262 -19.22 -11.02 -5.87
C ARG A 262 -18.14 -10.05 -6.35
N TYR A 263 -16.93 -10.15 -5.79
CA TYR A 263 -15.76 -9.33 -6.12
C TYR A 263 -14.66 -10.11 -6.83
N ARG A 264 -14.95 -11.34 -7.26
CA ARG A 264 -13.99 -12.19 -7.98
C ARG A 264 -13.46 -11.49 -9.23
N ASP A 265 -12.23 -11.82 -9.58
CA ASP A 265 -11.66 -11.40 -10.84
C ASP A 265 -12.44 -12.00 -12.01
N THR A 266 -12.82 -11.16 -12.98
CA THR A 266 -13.66 -11.59 -14.10
C THR A 266 -12.93 -12.49 -15.09
N THR A 267 -11.59 -12.46 -15.10
CA THR A 267 -10.74 -13.22 -16.02
C THR A 267 -10.41 -14.59 -15.45
N SER A 268 -9.91 -14.64 -14.21
CA SER A 268 -9.53 -15.89 -13.53
C SER A 268 -10.71 -16.59 -12.86
N GLN A 269 -11.81 -15.87 -12.62
CA GLN A 269 -12.97 -16.32 -11.82
C GLN A 269 -12.59 -16.76 -10.40
N LEU A 270 -11.53 -16.17 -9.83
CA LEU A 270 -11.05 -16.40 -8.46
C LEU A 270 -11.31 -15.17 -7.58
N PHE A 271 -11.51 -15.39 -6.28
CA PHE A 271 -11.68 -14.33 -5.27
C PHE A 271 -10.55 -14.32 -4.22
N ASP A 272 -9.52 -15.14 -4.42
CA ASP A 272 -8.40 -15.34 -3.50
C ASP A 272 -7.76 -14.03 -3.07
N ASP A 273 -7.47 -13.14 -4.02
CA ASP A 273 -6.84 -11.86 -3.72
C ASP A 273 -7.70 -11.00 -2.79
N GLN A 274 -9.01 -10.99 -3.03
CA GLN A 274 -9.95 -10.15 -2.28
C GLN A 274 -10.04 -10.58 -0.81
N ILE A 275 -10.18 -11.88 -0.56
CA ILE A 275 -10.24 -12.41 0.82
C ILE A 275 -8.88 -12.31 1.52
N MET A 276 -7.78 -12.59 0.81
CA MET A 276 -6.42 -12.47 1.37
C MET A 276 -6.08 -11.01 1.71
N ASN A 277 -6.48 -10.06 0.88
CA ASN A 277 -6.32 -8.62 1.15
C ASN A 277 -7.15 -8.15 2.33
N PHE A 278 -8.38 -8.65 2.48
CA PHE A 278 -9.20 -8.38 3.66
C PHE A 278 -8.51 -8.86 4.94
N ILE A 279 -8.08 -10.13 4.98
CA ILE A 279 -7.40 -10.71 6.14
C ILE A 279 -6.13 -9.92 6.47
N ARG A 280 -5.34 -9.58 5.44
CA ARG A 280 -4.15 -8.75 5.59
C ARG A 280 -4.47 -7.38 6.18
N ALA A 281 -5.54 -6.73 5.76
CA ALA A 281 -5.95 -5.45 6.33
C ALA A 281 -6.34 -5.56 7.82
N MET A 282 -7.07 -6.61 8.19
CA MET A 282 -7.42 -6.89 9.59
C MET A 282 -6.18 -7.16 10.44
N VAL A 283 -5.22 -7.91 9.90
CA VAL A 283 -3.93 -8.17 10.55
C VAL A 283 -3.15 -6.87 10.73
N ILE A 284 -2.92 -6.07 9.68
CA ILE A 284 -2.13 -4.82 9.77
C ILE A 284 -2.70 -3.89 10.84
N ASN A 285 -4.02 -3.71 10.86
CA ASN A 285 -4.67 -2.82 11.80
C ASN A 285 -4.50 -3.30 13.25
N ASN A 286 -4.70 -4.58 13.51
CA ASN A 286 -4.52 -5.12 14.87
C ASN A 286 -3.04 -5.24 15.26
N TYR A 287 -2.14 -5.50 14.32
CA TYR A 287 -0.71 -5.59 14.56
C TYR A 287 -0.11 -4.27 15.05
N ALA A 288 -0.73 -3.15 14.66
CA ALA A 288 -0.36 -1.83 15.15
C ALA A 288 -0.59 -1.64 16.66
N LEU A 289 -1.31 -2.55 17.33
CA LEU A 289 -1.54 -2.55 18.78
C LEU A 289 -0.54 -3.42 19.57
N THR A 290 0.34 -4.14 18.88
CA THR A 290 1.31 -5.05 19.51
C THR A 290 2.28 -4.27 20.42
N GLN A 291 2.40 -4.70 21.68
CA GLN A 291 3.22 -4.00 22.70
C GLN A 291 4.57 -4.66 22.98
N ASN A 292 4.80 -5.89 22.50
CA ASN A 292 5.99 -6.70 22.82
C ASN A 292 7.11 -6.59 21.78
N VAL A 293 7.02 -5.61 20.87
CA VAL A 293 7.96 -5.42 19.76
C VAL A 293 8.55 -4.02 19.88
N ASP A 294 9.85 -3.88 19.67
CA ASP A 294 10.47 -2.55 19.70
C ASP A 294 9.97 -1.70 18.52
N ASN A 295 10.05 -0.37 18.67
CA ASN A 295 9.48 0.56 17.70
C ASN A 295 10.05 0.41 16.28
N HIS A 296 11.34 0.08 16.15
CA HIS A 296 11.98 -0.06 14.84
C HIS A 296 11.56 -1.36 14.17
N GLU A 297 11.50 -2.44 14.94
CA GLU A 297 10.98 -3.72 14.46
C GLU A 297 9.49 -3.65 14.09
N LEU A 298 8.67 -2.94 14.86
CA LEU A 298 7.26 -2.70 14.54
C LEU A 298 7.10 -1.96 13.20
N ASP A 299 7.88 -0.89 13.00
CA ASP A 299 7.89 -0.12 11.75
C ASP A 299 8.23 -1.04 10.54
N GLN A 300 9.28 -1.87 10.67
CA GLN A 300 9.68 -2.81 9.63
C GLN A 300 8.61 -3.85 9.31
N ARG A 301 8.01 -4.46 10.34
CA ARG A 301 6.99 -5.50 10.16
C ARG A 301 5.70 -4.94 9.56
N ILE A 302 5.24 -3.75 9.99
CA ILE A 302 4.06 -3.10 9.39
C ILE A 302 4.35 -2.73 7.93
N ASN A 303 5.52 -2.15 7.63
CA ASN A 303 5.90 -1.84 6.25
C ASN A 303 5.95 -3.11 5.39
N TYR A 304 6.53 -4.21 5.91
CA TYR A 304 6.53 -5.49 5.21
C TYR A 304 5.11 -5.97 4.88
N LEU A 305 4.18 -5.90 5.83
CA LEU A 305 2.79 -6.29 5.60
C LEU A 305 2.06 -5.39 4.59
N ILE A 306 2.40 -4.10 4.53
CA ILE A 306 1.77 -3.10 3.64
C ILE A 306 2.35 -3.17 2.22
N GLU A 307 3.68 -3.17 2.08
CA GLU A 307 4.41 -2.99 0.83
C GLU A 307 4.55 -4.29 0.02
N HIS A 308 4.20 -5.45 0.58
CA HIS A 308 4.29 -6.70 -0.16
C HIS A 308 3.28 -6.72 -1.32
N ASP A 309 3.80 -6.60 -2.55
CA ASP A 309 3.02 -6.67 -3.80
C ASP A 309 2.42 -8.07 -4.04
N LYS A 310 3.02 -9.11 -3.45
CA LYS A 310 2.51 -10.49 -3.45
C LYS A 310 1.75 -10.78 -2.14
N HIS A 311 1.06 -11.92 -2.08
CA HIS A 311 0.49 -12.41 -0.82
C HIS A 311 1.58 -12.63 0.23
N VAL A 312 1.32 -12.18 1.45
CA VAL A 312 2.12 -12.55 2.63
C VAL A 312 1.90 -14.05 2.90
N SER A 313 3.00 -14.80 3.04
CA SER A 313 2.92 -16.23 3.31
C SER A 313 2.40 -16.51 4.72
N PHE A 314 1.72 -17.64 4.92
CA PHE A 314 1.24 -18.04 6.25
C PHE A 314 2.38 -18.13 7.27
N VAL A 315 3.55 -18.61 6.85
CA VAL A 315 4.75 -18.72 7.70
C VAL A 315 5.17 -17.36 8.25
N LYS A 316 5.05 -16.29 7.45
CA LYS A 316 5.34 -14.93 7.92
C LYS A 316 4.31 -14.41 8.91
N TYR A 317 3.04 -14.76 8.73
CA TYR A 317 2.03 -14.45 9.74
C TYR A 317 2.27 -15.18 11.07
N GLU A 318 2.75 -16.42 11.03
CA GLU A 318 3.15 -17.17 12.24
C GLU A 318 4.40 -16.58 12.88
N GLU A 319 5.44 -16.26 12.10
CA GLU A 319 6.68 -15.64 12.58
C GLU A 319 6.42 -14.31 13.31
N TYR A 320 5.45 -13.53 12.82
CA TYR A 320 5.08 -12.25 13.42
C TYR A 320 4.02 -12.37 14.51
N ASP A 321 3.47 -13.56 14.76
CA ASP A 321 2.37 -13.82 15.70
C ASP A 321 1.14 -12.93 15.42
N CYS A 322 0.73 -12.88 14.14
CA CYS A 322 -0.30 -11.96 13.66
C CYS A 322 -1.75 -12.35 14.01
N PHE A 323 -2.00 -13.59 14.45
CA PHE A 323 -3.34 -14.15 14.62
C PHE A 323 -3.60 -14.52 16.07
N ASP A 324 -3.75 -13.52 16.94
CA ASP A 324 -4.29 -13.75 18.27
C ASP A 324 -5.81 -14.01 18.23
N SER A 325 -6.42 -14.39 19.36
CA SER A 325 -7.86 -14.64 19.42
C SER A 325 -8.69 -13.41 19.05
N ASN A 326 -8.21 -12.19 19.34
CA ASN A 326 -8.92 -10.95 19.02
C ASN A 326 -8.98 -10.73 17.51
N VAL A 327 -7.88 -10.93 16.78
CA VAL A 327 -7.85 -10.78 15.31
C VAL A 327 -8.77 -11.80 14.64
N ILE A 328 -8.75 -13.04 15.13
CA ILE A 328 -9.60 -14.12 14.60
C ILE A 328 -11.08 -13.79 14.78
N GLU A 329 -11.45 -13.30 15.97
CA GLU A 329 -12.80 -12.82 16.26
C GLU A 329 -13.19 -11.60 15.43
N ASP A 330 -12.31 -10.60 15.33
CA ASP A 330 -12.54 -9.38 14.54
C ASP A 330 -12.83 -9.70 13.06
N ILE A 331 -12.08 -10.65 12.48
CA ILE A 331 -12.31 -11.16 11.11
C ILE A 331 -13.72 -11.73 11.01
N ALA A 332 -14.09 -12.64 11.92
CA ALA A 332 -15.39 -13.30 11.89
C ALA A 332 -16.54 -12.30 12.05
N PHE A 333 -16.47 -11.43 13.06
CA PHE A 333 -17.50 -10.43 13.34
C PHE A 333 -17.68 -9.44 12.20
N THR A 334 -16.58 -8.97 11.61
CA THR A 334 -16.65 -8.03 10.50
C THR A 334 -17.33 -8.67 9.28
N LEU A 335 -16.95 -9.90 8.94
CA LEU A 335 -17.53 -10.61 7.79
C LEU A 335 -19.01 -10.94 8.01
N ASP A 336 -19.38 -11.41 9.20
CA ASP A 336 -20.79 -11.67 9.54
C ASP A 336 -21.65 -10.40 9.50
N THR A 337 -21.10 -9.25 9.90
CA THR A 337 -21.81 -7.96 9.85
C THR A 337 -22.00 -7.46 8.41
N LEU A 338 -20.97 -7.60 7.58
CA LEU A 338 -20.97 -7.14 6.20
C LEU A 338 -21.74 -8.07 5.25
N TYR A 339 -21.96 -9.33 5.63
CA TYR A 339 -22.69 -10.29 4.81
C TYR A 339 -24.13 -9.85 4.54
N CYS A 340 -24.56 -9.97 3.29
CA CYS A 340 -25.91 -9.65 2.85
C CYS A 340 -26.47 -10.76 1.95
N SER A 341 -27.51 -11.44 2.42
CA SER A 341 -28.18 -12.53 1.69
C SER A 341 -28.96 -12.07 0.45
N ASN A 342 -29.28 -10.78 0.34
CA ASN A 342 -30.22 -10.24 -0.65
C ASN A 342 -29.56 -9.77 -1.97
N GLY A 343 -28.28 -10.05 -2.19
CA GLY A 343 -27.58 -9.76 -3.45
C GLY A 343 -26.90 -8.39 -3.57
N ASN A 344 -26.94 -7.53 -2.54
CA ASN A 344 -26.10 -6.33 -2.49
C ASN A 344 -24.63 -6.69 -2.21
N ARG A 345 -23.68 -5.88 -2.69
CA ARG A 345 -22.23 -6.04 -2.48
C ARG A 345 -21.84 -6.36 -1.02
N ILE A 346 -22.03 -5.40 -0.12
CA ILE A 346 -21.99 -5.58 1.34
C ILE A 346 -23.28 -5.02 1.96
N ARG A 347 -23.57 -5.40 3.20
CA ARG A 347 -24.55 -4.69 4.03
C ARG A 347 -23.93 -3.36 4.47
N THR A 348 -24.64 -2.26 4.19
CA THR A 348 -24.25 -0.90 4.59
C THR A 348 -25.17 -0.37 5.68
N PHE A 349 -24.64 0.51 6.51
CA PHE A 349 -25.32 1.05 7.69
C PHE A 349 -25.32 2.57 7.74
N LEU A 350 -24.40 3.23 7.02
CA LEU A 350 -24.37 4.68 6.96
C LEU A 350 -25.50 5.23 6.07
N PRO A 351 -26.26 6.24 6.55
CA PRO A 351 -27.34 6.84 5.77
C PRO A 351 -26.85 7.80 4.68
N ASP A 352 -25.63 8.34 4.83
CA ASP A 352 -25.05 9.36 3.97
C ASP A 352 -23.67 8.91 3.45
N VAL A 353 -23.61 8.62 2.15
CA VAL A 353 -22.39 8.18 1.46
C VAL A 353 -21.35 9.29 1.29
N SER A 354 -21.73 10.56 1.43
CA SER A 354 -20.80 11.69 1.32
C SER A 354 -19.81 11.75 2.50
N LEU A 355 -20.18 11.13 3.62
CA LEU A 355 -19.32 11.00 4.80
C LEU A 355 -18.20 9.97 4.54
N VAL A 356 -18.60 8.71 4.36
CA VAL A 356 -17.77 7.57 4.01
C VAL A 356 -18.67 6.59 3.24
N ASP A 357 -18.32 6.29 2.00
CA ASP A 357 -18.98 5.23 1.25
C ASP A 357 -18.38 3.87 1.65
N GLU A 358 -19.16 3.08 2.42
CA GLU A 358 -18.76 1.76 2.91
C GLU A 358 -18.42 0.79 1.76
N ASN A 359 -19.15 0.84 0.64
CA ASN A 359 -18.88 -0.04 -0.50
C ASN A 359 -17.55 0.32 -1.15
N VAL A 360 -17.30 1.61 -1.38
CA VAL A 360 -16.04 2.09 -2.00
C VAL A 360 -14.86 1.81 -1.07
N LEU A 361 -15.00 2.06 0.23
CA LEU A 361 -13.95 1.78 1.20
C LEU A 361 -13.63 0.29 1.26
N PHE A 362 -14.64 -0.57 1.39
CA PHE A 362 -14.45 -2.03 1.42
C PHE A 362 -13.83 -2.52 0.11
N GLU A 363 -14.32 -2.08 -1.05
CA GLU A 363 -13.79 -2.46 -2.35
C GLU A 363 -12.32 -2.03 -2.51
N LYS A 364 -11.95 -0.84 -2.04
CA LYS A 364 -10.56 -0.36 -2.06
C LYS A 364 -9.65 -1.22 -1.18
N ILE A 365 -10.13 -1.66 -0.01
CA ILE A 365 -9.41 -2.55 0.91
C ILE A 365 -9.16 -3.92 0.28
N ILE A 366 -10.20 -4.58 -0.25
CA ILE A 366 -10.07 -5.94 -0.81
C ILE A 366 -9.32 -5.96 -2.14
N LYS A 367 -9.35 -4.88 -2.92
CA LYS A 367 -8.53 -4.75 -4.14
C LYS A 367 -7.10 -4.28 -3.84
N ASN A 368 -6.84 -3.82 -2.61
CA ASN A 368 -5.57 -3.25 -2.17
C ASN A 368 -5.03 -2.16 -3.13
N THR A 369 -5.90 -1.33 -3.69
CA THR A 369 -5.53 -0.29 -4.66
C THR A 369 -5.11 1.00 -3.95
N ASN A 370 -3.80 1.19 -3.70
CA ASN A 370 -3.24 2.39 -3.07
C ASN A 370 -3.99 2.80 -1.79
N VAL A 371 -4.16 1.85 -0.87
CA VAL A 371 -4.86 2.05 0.39
C VAL A 371 -4.00 2.92 1.32
N THR A 372 -4.51 4.10 1.65
CA THR A 372 -3.84 5.05 2.55
C THR A 372 -4.02 4.68 4.03
N TYR A 373 -3.16 5.20 4.92
CA TYR A 373 -3.35 5.04 6.37
C TYR A 373 -4.70 5.59 6.85
N THR A 374 -5.15 6.73 6.30
CA THR A 374 -6.47 7.31 6.58
C THR A 374 -7.60 6.33 6.31
N GLU A 375 -7.56 5.63 5.17
CA GLU A 375 -8.57 4.62 4.81
C GLU A 375 -8.47 3.38 5.68
N ARG A 376 -7.27 2.93 6.04
CA ARG A 376 -7.07 1.82 7.00
C ARG A 376 -7.67 2.14 8.36
N ILE A 377 -7.46 3.36 8.87
CA ILE A 377 -8.03 3.82 10.15
C ILE A 377 -9.56 3.87 10.07
N ARG A 378 -10.14 4.43 9.00
CA ARG A 378 -11.59 4.47 8.80
C ARG A 378 -12.20 3.07 8.73
N PHE A 379 -11.56 2.17 7.98
CA PHE A 379 -12.01 0.79 7.88
C PHE A 379 -11.92 0.09 9.24
N TYR A 380 -10.81 0.24 9.95
CA TYR A 380 -10.66 -0.32 11.30
C TYR A 380 -11.72 0.22 12.27
N ALA A 381 -11.99 1.52 12.22
CA ALA A 381 -13.01 2.14 13.06
C ALA A 381 -14.43 1.62 12.77
N LEU A 382 -14.75 1.29 11.52
CA LEU A 382 -15.99 0.58 11.17
C LEU A 382 -16.02 -0.80 11.81
N CYS A 383 -14.96 -1.60 11.64
CA CYS A 383 -14.88 -2.96 12.21
C CYS A 383 -15.04 -2.95 13.74
N GLN A 384 -14.34 -2.04 14.42
CA GLN A 384 -14.42 -1.92 15.88
C GLN A 384 -15.81 -1.46 16.34
N PHE A 385 -16.45 -0.55 15.61
CA PHE A 385 -17.84 -0.15 15.89
C PHE A 385 -18.80 -1.33 15.76
N PHE A 386 -18.68 -2.11 14.68
CA PHE A 386 -19.51 -3.30 14.46
C PHE A 386 -19.34 -4.30 15.59
N LYS A 387 -18.10 -4.61 16.00
CA LYS A 387 -17.82 -5.49 17.13
C LYS A 387 -18.47 -5.00 18.43
N GLN A 388 -18.38 -3.70 18.72
CA GLN A 388 -18.89 -3.10 19.95
C GLN A 388 -20.43 -3.11 20.05
N HIS A 389 -21.14 -2.96 18.93
CA HIS A 389 -22.60 -2.76 18.91
C HIS A 389 -23.39 -3.93 18.32
N GLN A 390 -22.78 -5.12 18.23
CA GLN A 390 -23.51 -6.31 17.80
C GLN A 390 -24.62 -6.71 18.79
N PRO A 391 -25.74 -7.29 18.31
CA PRO A 391 -26.08 -7.53 16.90
C PRO A 391 -26.74 -6.32 16.21
N ASN A 392 -26.98 -5.22 16.92
CA ASN A 392 -27.83 -4.11 16.49
C ASN A 392 -27.01 -2.83 16.28
N VAL A 393 -26.47 -2.67 15.07
CA VAL A 393 -25.77 -1.45 14.64
C VAL A 393 -26.79 -0.32 14.46
N ASN A 394 -26.64 0.76 15.24
CA ASN A 394 -27.44 1.98 15.11
C ASN A 394 -26.79 2.95 14.10
N SER A 395 -27.51 3.28 13.03
CA SER A 395 -27.01 4.14 11.94
C SER A 395 -26.66 5.58 12.36
N ASP A 396 -27.40 6.16 13.32
CA ASP A 396 -27.15 7.54 13.79
C ASP A 396 -25.89 7.60 14.65
N GLN A 397 -25.70 6.62 15.53
CA GLN A 397 -24.48 6.48 16.33
C GLN A 397 -23.27 6.23 15.43
N LEU A 398 -23.41 5.35 14.44
CA LEU A 398 -22.38 5.09 13.46
C LEU A 398 -22.04 6.34 12.65
N TYR A 399 -23.03 7.14 12.26
CA TYR A 399 -22.82 8.40 11.55
C TYR A 399 -21.94 9.35 12.36
N HIS A 400 -22.28 9.59 13.64
CA HIS A 400 -21.49 10.47 14.50
C HIS A 400 -20.08 9.94 14.74
N TRP A 401 -19.93 8.63 14.97
CA TRP A 401 -18.64 7.97 15.10
C TRP A 401 -17.77 8.16 13.85
N MET A 402 -18.30 7.81 12.68
CA MET A 402 -17.55 7.90 11.42
C MET A 402 -17.27 9.34 11.00
N ARG A 403 -18.13 10.30 11.34
CA ARG A 403 -17.86 11.73 11.14
C ARG A 403 -16.62 12.17 11.90
N VAL A 404 -16.56 11.85 13.18
CA VAL A 404 -15.41 12.19 14.04
C VAL A 404 -14.14 11.53 13.52
N ILE A 405 -14.18 10.22 13.24
CA ILE A 405 -13.02 9.48 12.71
C ILE A 405 -12.57 10.03 11.37
N ARG A 406 -13.49 10.36 10.45
CA ARG A 406 -13.17 10.98 9.17
C ARG A 406 -12.38 12.27 9.36
N ASN A 407 -12.89 13.19 10.19
CA ASN A 407 -12.28 14.49 10.43
C ASN A 407 -10.91 14.37 11.12
N LEU A 408 -10.80 13.53 12.16
CA LEU A 408 -9.55 13.26 12.88
C LEU A 408 -8.48 12.64 11.96
N SER A 409 -8.89 11.71 11.09
CA SER A 409 -7.98 10.95 10.25
C SER A 409 -7.51 11.69 8.99
N GLU A 410 -8.30 12.59 8.41
CA GLU A 410 -7.99 13.30 7.15
C GLU A 410 -6.77 14.22 7.30
N TYR A 411 -6.61 14.86 8.46
CA TYR A 411 -5.61 15.91 8.70
C TYR A 411 -4.41 15.50 9.54
N THR A 412 -4.49 14.31 10.14
CA THR A 412 -3.34 13.73 10.83
C THR A 412 -2.32 13.29 9.79
N GLN A 413 -1.08 13.77 9.92
CA GLN A 413 0.00 13.38 9.02
C GLN A 413 0.57 12.02 9.45
N TYR A 414 0.53 11.06 8.54
CA TYR A 414 1.13 9.74 8.76
C TYR A 414 2.46 9.67 8.00
N ASN A 415 3.56 9.94 8.69
CA ASN A 415 4.91 9.89 8.10
C ASN A 415 5.53 8.49 8.18
N ASN A 416 5.09 7.71 9.14
CA ASN A 416 5.65 6.41 9.49
C ASN A 416 4.54 5.52 10.09
N PRO A 417 4.77 4.21 10.22
CA PRO A 417 3.81 3.30 10.84
C PRO A 417 3.47 3.65 12.30
N ARG A 418 4.35 4.29 13.06
CA ARG A 418 4.04 4.74 14.44
C ARG A 418 2.95 5.80 14.49
N ASP A 419 2.93 6.76 13.56
CA ASP A 419 1.85 7.75 13.49
C ASP A 419 0.49 7.04 13.27
N PHE A 420 0.48 6.03 12.42
CA PHE A 420 -0.69 5.17 12.17
C PHE A 420 -1.08 4.35 13.41
N ALA A 421 -0.13 3.68 14.03
CA ALA A 421 -0.34 2.87 15.24
C ALA A 421 -0.89 3.68 16.41
N ARG A 422 -0.39 4.91 16.59
CA ARG A 422 -0.91 5.85 17.59
C ARG A 422 -2.39 6.15 17.36
N SER A 423 -2.80 6.41 16.11
CA SER A 423 -4.21 6.67 15.79
C SER A 423 -5.08 5.42 15.93
N ILE A 424 -4.60 4.24 15.54
CA ILE A 424 -5.29 2.96 15.74
C ILE A 424 -5.53 2.70 17.24
N LYS A 425 -4.53 2.93 18.09
CA LYS A 425 -4.68 2.81 19.54
C LYS A 425 -5.80 3.71 20.07
N SER A 426 -5.91 4.93 19.55
CA SER A 426 -6.97 5.83 19.96
C SER A 426 -8.35 5.46 19.44
N VAL A 427 -8.46 4.84 18.26
CA VAL A 427 -9.73 4.24 17.82
C VAL A 427 -10.22 3.23 18.87
N VAL A 428 -9.35 2.33 19.35
CA VAL A 428 -9.70 1.34 20.38
C VAL A 428 -10.05 2.00 21.71
N GLN A 429 -9.33 3.05 22.12
CA GLN A 429 -9.64 3.77 23.37
C GLN A 429 -11.00 4.47 23.34
N MET A 430 -11.43 4.95 22.16
CA MET A 430 -12.68 5.69 22.02
C MET A 430 -13.90 4.79 21.70
N VAL A 431 -13.69 3.58 21.17
CA VAL A 431 -14.80 2.75 20.66
C VAL A 431 -15.84 2.40 21.72
N SER A 432 -15.43 2.25 22.98
CA SER A 432 -16.35 1.98 24.10
C SER A 432 -17.39 3.09 24.31
N ASN A 433 -17.09 4.32 23.87
CA ASN A 433 -17.97 5.48 23.93
C ASN A 433 -18.56 5.84 22.55
N SER A 434 -18.42 4.96 21.55
CA SER A 434 -18.83 5.28 20.16
C SER A 434 -20.34 5.49 19.98
N SER A 435 -21.19 5.00 20.89
CA SER A 435 -22.64 5.30 20.91
C SER A 435 -22.95 6.75 21.33
N ASP A 436 -22.03 7.41 22.03
CA ASP A 436 -22.17 8.78 22.52
C ASP A 436 -20.86 9.57 22.35
N ILE A 437 -20.28 9.44 21.16
CA ILE A 437 -18.93 9.96 20.86
C ILE A 437 -18.81 11.47 21.08
N LEU A 438 -19.90 12.22 20.88
CA LEU A 438 -19.90 13.69 21.04
C LEU A 438 -19.70 14.09 22.51
N ASN A 439 -20.43 13.48 23.45
CA ASN A 439 -20.23 13.77 24.87
C ASN A 439 -18.86 13.27 25.38
N PHE A 440 -18.38 12.14 24.86
CA PHE A 440 -17.03 11.66 25.16
C PHE A 440 -15.96 12.68 24.77
N LEU A 441 -16.07 13.27 23.57
CA LEU A 441 -15.11 14.28 23.09
C LEU A 441 -15.05 15.50 24.01
N ILE A 442 -16.18 15.96 24.55
CA ILE A 442 -16.21 17.12 25.46
C ILE A 442 -15.34 16.86 26.70
N GLY A 443 -15.41 15.66 27.28
CA GLY A 443 -14.73 15.30 28.53
C GLY A 443 -13.26 14.87 28.42
N VAL A 444 -12.81 14.41 27.24
CA VAL A 444 -11.46 13.83 27.07
C VAL A 444 -10.37 14.89 26.91
N GLN A 445 -9.15 14.63 27.39
CA GLN A 445 -8.01 15.52 27.18
C GLN A 445 -7.42 15.33 25.78
N ASN A 446 -6.93 16.41 25.17
CA ASN A 446 -6.39 16.36 23.80
C ASN A 446 -5.19 15.40 23.69
N SER A 447 -4.36 15.30 24.74
CA SER A 447 -3.18 14.42 24.80
C SER A 447 -3.52 12.94 24.78
N ASP A 448 -4.75 12.58 25.13
CA ASP A 448 -5.17 11.19 25.25
C ASP A 448 -5.61 10.62 23.90
N ILE A 449 -5.81 11.50 22.91
CA ILE A 449 -6.23 11.14 21.56
C ILE A 449 -5.02 11.23 20.61
N GLY A 450 -4.68 10.09 20.02
CA GLY A 450 -3.56 9.81 19.13
C GLY A 450 -3.68 10.38 17.71
N PHE A 451 -4.38 11.50 17.56
CA PHE A 451 -4.53 12.27 16.33
C PHE A 451 -3.88 13.65 16.51
N LEU A 452 -3.89 14.48 15.45
CA LEU A 452 -3.41 15.85 15.53
C LEU A 452 -4.19 16.66 16.58
N GLY A 453 -3.50 17.19 17.59
CA GLY A 453 -4.13 17.91 18.72
C GLY A 453 -5.01 19.11 18.33
N GLU A 454 -4.64 19.86 17.29
CA GLU A 454 -5.47 20.95 16.75
C GLU A 454 -6.80 20.43 16.18
N GLN A 455 -6.78 19.27 15.51
CA GLN A 455 -7.99 18.65 14.98
C GLN A 455 -8.86 18.07 16.09
N VAL A 456 -8.25 17.53 17.15
CA VAL A 456 -8.96 17.07 18.34
C VAL A 456 -9.69 18.23 19.00
N GLU A 457 -9.00 19.35 19.25
CA GLU A 457 -9.61 20.58 19.80
C GLU A 457 -10.79 21.06 18.95
N GLU A 458 -10.64 21.06 17.62
CA GLU A 458 -11.71 21.41 16.70
C GLU A 458 -12.93 20.48 16.84
N GLU A 459 -12.72 19.17 16.90
CA GLU A 459 -13.82 18.20 17.09
C GLU A 459 -14.52 18.33 18.45
N LYS A 460 -13.80 18.75 19.51
CA LYS A 460 -14.42 19.05 20.81
C LYS A 460 -15.39 20.23 20.73
N ILE A 461 -14.94 21.35 20.14
CA ILE A 461 -15.78 22.54 19.96
C ILE A 461 -17.00 22.20 19.09
N LYS A 462 -16.79 21.47 17.99
CA LYS A 462 -17.89 21.00 17.14
C LYS A 462 -18.88 20.13 17.90
N ALA A 463 -18.41 19.23 18.78
CA ALA A 463 -19.28 18.40 19.59
C ALA A 463 -20.16 19.25 20.52
N GLU A 464 -19.59 20.25 21.20
CA GLU A 464 -20.37 21.19 22.03
C GLU A 464 -21.42 21.96 21.21
N LEU A 465 -21.04 22.49 20.04
CA LEU A 465 -21.95 23.23 19.16
C LEU A 465 -23.08 22.33 18.62
N ILE A 466 -22.76 21.12 18.14
CA ILE A 466 -23.74 20.16 17.62
C ILE A 466 -24.75 19.78 18.71
N LEU A 467 -24.29 19.56 19.94
CA LEU A 467 -25.17 19.22 21.06
C LEU A 467 -25.97 20.42 21.59
N LYS A 468 -25.50 21.65 21.37
CA LYS A 468 -26.19 22.87 21.83
C LYS A 468 -27.55 23.07 21.15
N SER A 469 -27.63 22.92 19.82
CA SER A 469 -28.88 23.15 19.08
C SER A 469 -28.87 22.59 17.66
N ASP A 470 -30.06 22.35 17.10
CA ASP A 470 -30.21 21.90 15.70
C ASP A 470 -29.68 22.92 14.67
N ARG A 471 -29.70 24.22 14.97
CA ARG A 471 -29.16 25.24 14.06
C ARG A 471 -27.64 25.10 13.93
N TRP A 472 -26.96 24.87 15.04
CA TRP A 472 -25.51 24.63 15.08
C TRP A 472 -25.16 23.30 14.43
N LYS A 473 -25.92 22.23 14.71
CA LYS A 473 -25.75 20.93 14.04
C LYS A 473 -25.76 21.06 12.52
N LYS A 474 -26.75 21.77 11.96
CA LYS A 474 -26.84 21.99 10.51
C LYS A 474 -25.65 22.80 9.97
N ALA A 475 -25.33 23.92 10.61
CA ALA A 475 -24.24 24.80 10.17
C ALA A 475 -22.87 24.11 10.21
N ILE A 476 -22.59 23.32 11.25
CA ILE A 476 -21.32 22.58 11.38
C ILE A 476 -21.21 21.46 10.33
N ILE A 477 -22.28 20.67 10.15
CA ILE A 477 -22.29 19.58 9.16
C ILE A 477 -22.14 20.13 7.73
N GLU A 478 -22.79 21.26 7.44
CA GLU A 478 -22.66 21.95 6.16
C GLU A 478 -21.21 22.42 5.93
N ALA A 479 -20.65 23.16 6.88
CA ALA A 479 -19.32 23.73 6.73
C ALA A 479 -18.21 22.67 6.65
N GLU A 480 -18.32 21.61 7.44
CA GLU A 480 -17.30 20.56 7.44
C GLU A 480 -17.34 19.67 6.19
N ASN A 481 -18.50 19.53 5.55
CA ASN A 481 -18.68 18.77 4.33
C ASN A 481 -18.33 19.56 3.07
N HIS A 482 -17.90 20.82 3.22
CA HIS A 482 -17.35 21.61 2.12
C HIS A 482 -16.23 20.84 1.40
N GLY A 483 -16.31 20.78 0.06
CA GLY A 483 -15.47 19.88 -0.75
C GLY A 483 -13.96 20.11 -0.55
N TYR A 484 -13.53 21.36 -0.36
CA TYR A 484 -12.15 21.65 0.01
C TYR A 484 -11.88 21.46 1.52
N PHE A 485 -12.74 21.94 2.44
CA PHE A 485 -12.41 21.98 3.87
C PHE A 485 -12.47 20.63 4.56
N LYS A 486 -13.27 19.67 4.08
CA LYS A 486 -13.27 18.24 4.49
C LYS A 486 -13.08 17.98 6.00
N GLY A 487 -13.76 18.73 6.87
CA GLY A 487 -13.62 18.58 8.31
C GLY A 487 -12.68 19.58 9.01
N GLN A 488 -12.04 20.51 8.30
CA GLN A 488 -11.15 21.53 8.86
C GLN A 488 -11.74 22.93 8.70
N ILE A 489 -12.53 23.31 9.68
CA ILE A 489 -13.22 24.60 9.79
C ILE A 489 -12.77 25.39 11.02
N SER A 490 -11.67 24.99 11.68
CA SER A 490 -11.09 25.74 12.81
C SER A 490 -10.80 27.21 12.48
N PHE A 491 -10.48 27.54 11.22
CA PHE A 491 -10.32 28.94 10.80
C PHE A 491 -11.64 29.73 10.87
N ILE A 492 -12.78 29.12 10.52
CA ILE A 492 -14.11 29.74 10.64
C ILE A 492 -14.47 29.92 12.13
N LEU A 493 -14.19 28.90 12.96
CA LEU A 493 -14.36 28.98 14.42
C LEU A 493 -13.47 30.07 15.04
N MET A 494 -12.28 30.28 14.51
CA MET A 494 -11.38 31.38 14.93
C MET A 494 -11.94 32.74 14.52
N PHE A 495 -12.34 32.90 13.25
CA PHE A 495 -12.81 34.20 12.74
C PHE A 495 -14.13 34.63 13.38
N SER A 496 -14.97 33.67 13.77
CA SER A 496 -16.19 33.90 14.56
C SER A 496 -15.94 34.08 16.06
N ASN A 497 -14.69 34.14 16.53
CA ASN A 497 -14.26 34.22 17.93
C ASN A 497 -14.60 33.01 18.82
N ILE A 498 -15.25 31.97 18.29
CA ILE A 498 -15.63 30.77 19.04
C ILE A 498 -14.39 30.04 19.60
N LEU A 499 -13.39 29.80 18.76
CA LEU A 499 -12.17 29.12 19.18
C LEU A 499 -11.35 29.95 20.18
N THR A 500 -11.40 31.28 20.07
CA THR A 500 -10.76 32.18 21.04
C THR A 500 -11.44 32.08 22.40
N ALA A 501 -12.77 32.22 22.44
CA ALA A 501 -13.56 32.10 23.67
C ALA A 501 -13.35 30.74 24.36
N TYR A 502 -13.36 29.65 23.59
CA TYR A 502 -13.10 28.31 24.11
C TYR A 502 -11.72 28.19 24.77
N ARG A 503 -10.67 28.75 24.15
CA ARG A 503 -9.30 28.75 24.70
C ARG A 503 -9.13 29.67 25.91
N GLU A 504 -9.93 30.70 26.03
CA GLU A 504 -9.99 31.61 27.19
C GLU A 504 -10.80 31.03 28.36
N GLY A 505 -11.35 29.82 28.20
CA GLY A 505 -12.10 29.11 29.25
C GLY A 505 -13.58 29.47 29.30
N ASP A 506 -14.14 30.01 28.21
CA ASP A 506 -15.57 30.24 28.04
C ASP A 506 -16.20 29.15 27.13
N PRO A 507 -16.59 27.99 27.69
CA PRO A 507 -17.19 26.90 26.92
C PRO A 507 -18.53 27.30 26.32
N VAL A 508 -18.94 26.59 25.28
CA VAL A 508 -20.19 26.86 24.53
C VAL A 508 -21.42 26.80 25.44
N SER A 509 -21.36 26.01 26.51
CA SER A 509 -22.43 25.88 27.51
C SER A 509 -22.70 27.16 28.32
N ASN A 510 -21.73 28.08 28.41
CA ASN A 510 -21.83 29.30 29.21
C ASN A 510 -22.42 30.50 28.44
N TRP A 511 -22.53 30.41 27.13
CA TRP A 511 -22.97 31.54 26.32
C TRP A 511 -24.41 31.95 26.61
N SER A 512 -24.62 33.26 26.78
CA SER A 512 -25.97 33.84 26.75
C SER A 512 -26.61 33.69 25.37
N GLN A 513 -27.94 33.77 25.28
CA GLN A 513 -28.63 33.71 23.99
C GLN A 513 -28.12 34.77 23.00
N GLN A 514 -27.86 35.99 23.47
CA GLN A 514 -27.34 37.09 22.65
C GLN A 514 -25.95 36.76 22.08
N LEU A 515 -25.06 36.21 22.91
CA LEU A 515 -23.71 35.84 22.48
C LEU A 515 -23.74 34.64 21.52
N ASP A 516 -24.60 33.66 21.78
CA ASP A 516 -24.81 32.52 20.90
C ASP A 516 -25.33 32.95 19.51
N ASP A 517 -26.26 33.90 19.46
CA ASP A 517 -26.74 34.49 18.20
C ASP A 517 -25.61 35.24 17.47
N GLU A 518 -24.82 36.04 18.18
CA GLU A 518 -23.67 36.76 17.59
C GLU A 518 -22.63 35.80 16.98
N TYR A 519 -22.23 34.75 17.70
CA TYR A 519 -21.28 33.77 17.20
C TYR A 519 -21.84 32.96 16.04
N PHE A 520 -23.12 32.62 16.09
CA PHE A 520 -23.79 31.91 15.00
C PHE A 520 -23.83 32.73 13.71
N ASP A 521 -24.20 34.01 13.81
CA ASP A 521 -24.27 34.91 12.67
C ASP A 521 -22.88 35.12 12.05
N LYS A 522 -21.85 35.37 12.87
CA LYS A 522 -20.46 35.47 12.41
C LYS A 522 -19.95 34.18 11.78
N PHE A 523 -20.26 33.03 12.36
CA PHE A 523 -19.86 31.73 11.80
C PHE A 523 -20.43 31.54 10.39
N LYS A 524 -21.73 31.85 10.22
CA LYS A 524 -22.38 31.78 8.90
C LYS A 524 -21.78 32.77 7.91
N GLU A 525 -21.58 34.02 8.32
CA GLU A 525 -20.99 35.05 7.47
C GLU A 525 -19.61 34.61 6.96
N TYR A 526 -18.73 34.15 7.84
CA TYR A 526 -17.40 33.69 7.44
C TYR A 526 -17.43 32.41 6.62
N TYR A 527 -18.38 31.51 6.86
CA TYR A 527 -18.58 30.33 6.02
C TYR A 527 -18.99 30.73 4.60
N GLU A 528 -19.99 31.61 4.45
CA GLU A 528 -20.45 32.10 3.14
C GLU A 528 -19.32 32.81 2.38
N LYS A 529 -18.57 33.69 3.05
CA LYS A 529 -17.38 34.36 2.48
C LYS A 529 -16.32 33.35 2.05
N ALA A 530 -15.99 32.37 2.90
CA ALA A 530 -14.99 31.36 2.58
C ALA A 530 -15.45 30.48 1.40
N SER A 531 -16.72 30.07 1.36
CA SER A 531 -17.28 29.29 0.24
C SER A 531 -17.44 30.09 -1.06
N SER A 532 -17.47 31.43 -1.01
CA SER A 532 -17.37 32.24 -2.23
C SER A 532 -15.94 32.26 -2.82
N ALA A 533 -14.94 32.02 -1.97
CA ALA A 533 -13.53 32.00 -2.36
C ALA A 533 -13.03 30.60 -2.71
N PHE A 534 -13.49 29.55 -2.01
CA PHE A 534 -13.04 28.17 -2.17
C PHE A 534 -14.15 27.28 -2.72
N ASP A 535 -13.83 26.41 -3.67
CA ASP A 535 -14.75 25.44 -4.25
C ASP A 535 -14.50 24.00 -3.74
N HIS A 536 -14.85 22.97 -4.53
CA HIS A 536 -14.62 21.58 -4.16
C HIS A 536 -13.15 21.14 -4.22
N ASN A 537 -12.33 21.81 -5.04
CA ASN A 537 -10.96 21.41 -5.34
C ASN A 537 -9.91 22.34 -4.72
N GLY A 538 -10.29 23.56 -4.34
CA GLY A 538 -9.33 24.54 -3.88
C GLY A 538 -9.90 25.95 -3.94
N LEU A 539 -9.06 26.88 -4.35
CA LEU A 539 -9.47 28.25 -4.62
C LEU A 539 -10.38 28.27 -5.87
N GLY A 540 -11.62 28.75 -5.71
CA GLY A 540 -12.63 28.83 -6.78
C GLY A 540 -12.69 30.18 -7.49
N VAL A 541 -12.06 31.21 -6.91
CA VAL A 541 -11.86 32.52 -7.57
C VAL A 541 -10.61 32.49 -8.45
N ASN A 542 -10.40 33.54 -9.24
CA ASN A 542 -9.17 33.67 -10.02
C ASN A 542 -7.94 33.68 -9.08
N ASP A 543 -7.09 32.70 -9.31
CA ASP A 543 -5.85 32.42 -8.60
C ASP A 543 -4.89 33.62 -8.50
N ASP A 544 -4.71 34.36 -9.60
CA ASP A 544 -3.87 35.56 -9.65
C ASP A 544 -4.48 36.69 -8.81
N LEU A 545 -5.78 36.96 -8.98
CA LEU A 545 -6.49 37.98 -8.21
C LEU A 545 -6.40 37.72 -6.70
N TRP A 546 -6.68 36.49 -6.27
CA TRP A 546 -6.61 36.15 -4.84
C TRP A 546 -5.21 36.33 -4.27
N ARG A 547 -4.17 35.82 -4.95
CA ARG A 547 -2.78 35.94 -4.50
C ARG A 547 -2.36 37.40 -4.38
N ARG A 548 -2.74 38.24 -5.34
CA ARG A 548 -2.41 39.68 -5.36
C ARG A 548 -3.17 40.44 -4.28
N ALA A 549 -4.47 40.18 -4.13
CA ALA A 549 -5.27 40.80 -3.08
C ALA A 549 -4.78 40.38 -1.68
N LEU A 550 -4.38 39.12 -1.48
CA LEU A 550 -3.85 38.67 -0.20
C LEU A 550 -2.46 39.28 0.12
N LEU A 551 -1.61 39.51 -0.88
CA LEU A 551 -0.34 40.25 -0.71
C LEU A 551 -0.56 41.69 -0.24
N SER A 552 -1.69 42.32 -0.60
CA SER A 552 -2.05 43.65 -0.11
C SER A 552 -2.20 43.68 1.42
N LYS A 553 -2.65 42.57 2.02
CA LYS A 553 -2.81 42.42 3.47
C LYS A 553 -1.50 42.12 4.18
N GLY A 554 -0.58 41.38 3.54
CA GLY A 554 0.71 41.06 4.14
C GLY A 554 1.48 39.95 3.42
N ASP A 555 2.64 39.57 3.97
CA ASP A 555 3.40 38.41 3.51
C ASP A 555 2.74 37.10 4.00
N TYR A 556 1.88 36.52 3.16
CA TYR A 556 1.24 35.23 3.45
C TYR A 556 2.07 34.00 3.02
N LEU A 557 3.23 34.17 2.38
CA LEU A 557 3.93 33.05 1.73
C LEU A 557 4.40 32.02 2.77
N LEU A 558 4.24 30.74 2.49
CA LEU A 558 4.77 29.68 3.35
C LEU A 558 6.17 29.26 2.90
N SER A 559 7.06 29.12 3.86
CA SER A 559 8.42 28.62 3.63
C SER A 559 8.39 27.10 3.43
N HIS A 560 9.12 26.63 2.42
CA HIS A 560 9.38 25.21 2.22
C HIS A 560 10.84 25.01 1.83
N ASN A 561 11.60 24.36 2.71
CA ASN A 561 13.06 24.33 2.67
C ASN A 561 13.62 25.76 2.61
N LEU A 562 14.37 26.07 1.57
CA LEU A 562 14.96 27.39 1.35
C LEU A 562 14.09 28.30 0.46
N ASN A 563 12.94 27.82 -0.02
CA ASN A 563 12.03 28.58 -0.88
C ASN A 563 10.85 29.14 -0.08
N ARG A 564 10.15 30.09 -0.69
CA ARG A 564 8.82 30.55 -0.25
C ARG A 564 7.82 30.32 -1.38
N SER A 565 6.58 29.97 -1.06
CA SER A 565 5.53 29.67 -2.04
C SER A 565 4.33 30.61 -1.92
N PHE A 566 3.77 31.01 -3.07
CA PHE A 566 2.46 31.68 -3.17
C PHE A 566 1.27 30.71 -3.05
N LEU A 567 1.53 29.49 -2.62
CA LEU A 567 0.58 28.45 -2.30
C LEU A 567 -0.19 27.89 -3.50
N ILE A 568 -0.59 26.63 -3.34
CA ILE A 568 -1.37 25.86 -4.31
C ILE A 568 -2.47 25.08 -3.60
N ASP A 569 -3.43 24.53 -4.32
CA ASP A 569 -4.58 23.90 -3.67
C ASP A 569 -4.22 22.63 -2.91
N SER A 570 -3.33 21.82 -3.49
CA SER A 570 -2.99 20.49 -2.97
C SER A 570 -1.49 20.30 -2.80
N HIS A 571 -0.99 20.60 -1.60
CA HIS A 571 0.36 20.27 -1.14
C HIS A 571 0.38 20.13 0.38
N ARG A 572 1.27 19.29 0.91
CA ARG A 572 1.44 19.11 2.36
C ARG A 572 1.81 20.42 3.07
N ASP A 573 2.90 21.04 2.65
CA ASP A 573 3.52 22.15 3.38
C ASP A 573 3.19 23.56 2.85
N ILE A 574 2.65 23.68 1.64
CA ILE A 574 2.43 24.96 0.94
C ILE A 574 1.02 25.05 0.34
N SER A 575 0.02 24.47 1.01
CA SER A 575 -1.38 24.58 0.58
C SER A 575 -2.12 25.73 1.26
N TRP A 576 -3.26 26.14 0.66
CA TRP A 576 -4.20 27.06 1.33
C TRP A 576 -4.67 26.49 2.68
N LYS A 577 -4.92 25.18 2.78
CA LYS A 577 -5.21 24.53 4.07
C LYS A 577 -4.11 24.74 5.10
N ARG A 578 -2.84 24.63 4.70
CA ARG A 578 -1.72 24.88 5.60
C ARG A 578 -1.71 26.33 6.09
N LEU A 579 -2.00 27.29 5.22
CA LEU A 579 -2.12 28.71 5.58
C LEU A 579 -3.26 28.96 6.57
N LEU A 580 -4.43 28.37 6.36
CA LEU A 580 -5.61 28.53 7.22
C LEU A 580 -5.37 28.02 8.66
N ARG A 581 -4.41 27.11 8.85
CA ARG A 581 -3.97 26.64 10.16
C ARG A 581 -2.88 27.49 10.79
N ASP A 582 -2.17 28.30 10.01
CA ASP A 582 -1.05 29.09 10.50
C ASP A 582 -1.56 30.19 11.45
N PRO A 583 -1.21 30.17 12.75
CA PRO A 583 -1.78 31.12 13.70
C PRO A 583 -1.43 32.58 13.41
N GLN A 584 -0.32 32.83 12.72
CA GLN A 584 0.16 34.18 12.41
C GLN A 584 -0.41 34.68 11.08
N LYS A 585 -0.46 33.81 10.07
CA LYS A 585 -0.79 34.21 8.69
C LYS A 585 -2.26 34.05 8.32
N ARG A 586 -3.03 33.19 9.00
CA ARG A 586 -4.47 33.03 8.71
C ARG A 586 -5.28 34.31 8.93
N ASP A 587 -4.79 35.23 9.78
CA ASP A 587 -5.46 36.52 10.00
C ASP A 587 -5.46 37.40 8.74
N LEU A 588 -4.46 37.26 7.87
CA LEU A 588 -4.45 37.94 6.56
C LEU A 588 -5.62 37.47 5.69
N VAL A 589 -5.97 36.18 5.78
CA VAL A 589 -7.15 35.64 5.08
C VAL A 589 -8.43 36.22 5.68
N ARG A 590 -8.55 36.32 7.00
CA ARG A 590 -9.69 36.99 7.65
C ARG A 590 -9.85 38.42 7.16
N GLN A 591 -8.77 39.21 7.21
CA GLN A 591 -8.78 40.60 6.76
C GLN A 591 -9.18 40.74 5.28
N LEU A 592 -8.81 39.77 4.44
CA LEU A 592 -9.23 39.77 3.05
C LEU A 592 -10.72 39.39 2.90
N LEU A 593 -11.19 38.37 3.62
CA LEU A 593 -12.60 37.97 3.62
C LEU A 593 -13.51 39.08 4.16
N ASP A 594 -13.04 39.89 5.12
CA ASP A 594 -13.78 41.04 5.65
C ASP A 594 -14.12 42.07 4.56
N ASP A 595 -13.29 42.18 3.51
CA ASP A 595 -13.48 43.10 2.38
C ASP A 595 -14.21 42.46 1.18
N ILE A 596 -14.55 41.17 1.26
CA ILE A 596 -15.19 40.43 0.17
C ILE A 596 -16.70 40.44 0.33
N ASP A 597 -17.39 40.85 -0.74
CA ASP A 597 -18.81 40.56 -0.95
C ASP A 597 -18.94 39.15 -1.57
N PRO A 598 -19.56 38.17 -0.89
CA PRO A 598 -19.72 36.81 -1.41
C PRO A 598 -20.41 36.73 -2.77
N GLN A 599 -21.26 37.72 -3.11
CA GLN A 599 -21.97 37.75 -4.39
C GLN A 599 -21.10 38.29 -5.54
N ASN A 600 -20.02 39.02 -5.22
CA ASN A 600 -19.17 39.72 -6.19
C ASN A 600 -17.67 39.57 -5.86
N ALA A 601 -17.26 38.39 -5.43
CA ALA A 601 -15.92 38.17 -4.86
C ALA A 601 -14.78 38.68 -5.76
N ALA A 602 -14.84 38.43 -7.07
CA ALA A 602 -13.82 38.91 -8.01
C ALA A 602 -13.70 40.44 -8.05
N SER A 603 -14.82 41.17 -8.03
CA SER A 603 -14.82 42.64 -8.02
C SER A 603 -14.31 43.20 -6.71
N SER A 604 -14.66 42.58 -5.58
CA SER A 604 -14.10 42.94 -4.27
C SER A 604 -12.58 42.74 -4.23
N LEU A 605 -12.07 41.61 -4.73
CA LEU A 605 -10.64 41.33 -4.81
C LEU A 605 -9.89 42.38 -5.65
N GLN A 606 -10.45 42.75 -6.81
CA GLN A 606 -9.87 43.80 -7.65
C GLN A 606 -9.84 45.15 -6.93
N ASN A 607 -10.92 45.51 -6.24
CA ASN A 607 -10.98 46.76 -5.47
C ASN A 607 -9.93 46.80 -4.33
N VAL A 608 -9.67 45.66 -3.69
CA VAL A 608 -8.58 45.54 -2.69
C VAL A 608 -7.21 45.78 -3.33
N ILE A 609 -6.98 45.24 -4.53
CA ILE A 609 -5.73 45.45 -5.29
C ILE A 609 -5.58 46.93 -5.70
N ASP A 610 -6.63 47.54 -6.25
CA ASP A 610 -6.60 48.90 -6.79
C ASP A 610 -6.34 49.95 -5.70
N ASN A 611 -6.81 49.70 -4.47
CA ASN A 611 -6.59 50.59 -3.33
C ASN A 611 -5.34 50.24 -2.51
N CYS A 612 -4.55 49.25 -2.94
CA CYS A 612 -3.36 48.82 -2.23
C CYS A 612 -2.22 49.83 -2.38
N ASN A 613 -1.68 50.30 -1.25
CA ASN A 613 -0.48 51.14 -1.23
C ASN A 613 0.67 50.41 -0.53
N VAL A 614 1.43 49.63 -1.31
CA VAL A 614 2.59 48.85 -0.84
C VAL A 614 3.80 49.22 -1.68
N SER A 615 4.93 49.53 -1.05
CA SER A 615 6.16 49.95 -1.73
C SER A 615 7.35 49.00 -1.53
N ASP A 616 7.14 47.87 -0.87
CA ASP A 616 8.18 46.87 -0.63
C ASP A 616 8.24 45.82 -1.75
N TRP A 617 8.97 44.72 -1.52
CA TRP A 617 9.15 43.64 -2.49
C TRP A 617 7.84 43.08 -3.06
N ARG A 618 6.69 43.25 -2.38
CA ARG A 618 5.38 42.78 -2.86
C ARG A 618 4.83 43.62 -4.02
N TYR A 619 5.34 44.83 -4.22
CA TYR A 619 4.76 45.81 -5.15
C TYR A 619 4.53 45.25 -6.56
N TYR A 620 5.55 44.73 -7.24
CA TYR A 620 5.37 44.25 -8.61
C TYR A 620 4.56 42.96 -8.72
N PHE A 621 4.58 42.10 -7.69
CA PHE A 621 3.66 40.97 -7.62
C PHE A 621 2.20 41.44 -7.57
N ILE A 622 1.89 42.52 -6.87
CA ILE A 622 0.53 43.09 -6.78
C ILE A 622 0.15 43.85 -8.06
N GLN A 623 1.07 44.62 -8.63
CA GLN A 623 0.79 45.49 -9.78
C GLN A 623 0.61 44.72 -11.10
N TYR A 624 1.46 43.72 -11.36
CA TYR A 624 1.46 43.02 -12.65
C TYR A 624 0.69 41.71 -12.59
N GLU A 625 -0.43 41.68 -13.32
CA GLU A 625 -1.23 40.48 -13.51
C GLU A 625 -0.40 39.34 -14.13
N ASN A 626 -0.59 38.12 -13.63
CA ASN A 626 0.06 36.90 -14.10
C ASN A 626 1.59 36.88 -13.97
N LEU A 627 2.20 37.84 -13.24
CA LEU A 627 3.64 37.79 -12.95
C LEU A 627 3.97 36.54 -12.13
N ILE A 628 3.13 36.20 -11.15
CA ILE A 628 3.25 34.95 -10.37
C ILE A 628 3.00 33.74 -11.27
N GLU A 629 1.96 33.79 -12.10
CA GLU A 629 1.52 32.64 -12.90
C GLU A 629 2.56 32.22 -13.93
N HIS A 630 3.15 33.17 -14.65
CA HIS A 630 4.16 32.92 -15.69
C HIS A 630 5.60 32.98 -15.16
N GLY A 631 5.83 33.68 -14.06
CA GLY A 631 7.14 33.82 -13.45
C GLY A 631 7.56 32.60 -12.65
N CYS A 632 6.62 31.98 -11.93
CA CYS A 632 6.87 30.85 -11.04
C CYS A 632 6.30 29.55 -11.61
N GLY A 633 7.01 28.44 -11.37
CA GLY A 633 6.59 27.10 -11.78
C GLY A 633 5.37 26.59 -11.01
N THR A 634 5.07 25.30 -11.15
CA THR A 634 3.85 24.67 -10.61
C THR A 634 3.64 24.89 -9.10
N ASN A 635 4.71 24.86 -8.31
CA ASN A 635 4.66 25.07 -6.85
C ASN A 635 4.68 26.55 -6.43
N LYS A 636 4.64 27.47 -7.41
CA LYS A 636 4.68 28.93 -7.23
C LYS A 636 5.80 29.40 -6.29
N TYR A 637 7.00 28.83 -6.48
CA TYR A 637 8.16 29.10 -5.63
C TYR A 637 8.92 30.36 -6.03
N ILE A 638 9.42 31.06 -5.01
CA ILE A 638 10.49 32.04 -5.10
C ILE A 638 11.65 31.68 -4.18
N ARG A 639 12.85 32.13 -4.54
CA ARG A 639 14.01 32.17 -3.65
C ARG A 639 14.29 33.63 -3.31
N MET A 640 14.19 33.99 -2.04
CA MET A 640 14.39 35.36 -1.58
C MET A 640 15.52 35.38 -0.56
N LYS A 641 16.69 35.93 -0.95
CA LYS A 641 17.80 36.15 0.01
C LYS A 641 17.56 37.41 0.84
N ASN A 642 17.08 38.46 0.18
CA ASN A 642 16.64 39.71 0.79
C ASN A 642 15.61 40.39 -0.14
N ALA A 643 15.08 41.55 0.23
CA ALA A 643 14.05 42.24 -0.56
C ALA A 643 14.49 42.59 -2.00
N HIS A 644 15.79 42.79 -2.23
CA HIS A 644 16.38 43.14 -3.53
C HIS A 644 16.92 41.93 -4.30
N ASP A 645 17.00 40.73 -3.71
CA ASP A 645 17.49 39.51 -4.35
C ASP A 645 16.41 38.42 -4.31
N ILE A 646 15.57 38.42 -5.35
CA ILE A 646 14.42 37.53 -5.50
C ILE A 646 14.50 36.82 -6.86
N LEU A 647 14.54 35.49 -6.81
CA LEU A 647 14.44 34.65 -8.00
C LEU A 647 13.08 33.96 -8.07
N LEU A 648 12.45 34.04 -9.24
CA LEU A 648 11.23 33.31 -9.58
C LEU A 648 11.66 31.95 -10.13
N LEU A 649 11.22 30.85 -9.51
CA LEU A 649 11.71 29.53 -9.85
C LEU A 649 10.74 28.79 -10.76
N ASN A 650 11.19 28.30 -11.92
CA ASN A 650 10.38 27.41 -12.75
C ASN A 650 10.31 25.99 -12.16
N SER A 651 11.24 25.61 -11.26
CA SER A 651 11.28 24.31 -10.58
C SER A 651 11.46 24.47 -9.07
N SER A 652 11.61 23.36 -8.33
CA SER A 652 11.82 23.40 -6.87
C SER A 652 13.22 23.86 -6.44
N THR A 653 14.19 23.98 -7.37
CA THR A 653 15.57 24.34 -7.04
C THR A 653 16.10 25.43 -7.99
N THR A 654 17.13 26.14 -7.54
CA THR A 654 17.82 27.14 -8.35
C THR A 654 18.70 26.55 -9.45
N ALA A 655 18.87 25.22 -9.50
CA ALA A 655 19.57 24.53 -10.59
C ALA A 655 18.74 24.50 -11.89
N GLY A 656 17.42 24.68 -11.79
CA GLY A 656 16.54 24.86 -12.94
C GLY A 656 16.59 26.28 -13.50
N TYR A 657 15.84 26.52 -14.59
CA TYR A 657 15.66 27.86 -15.13
C TYR A 657 14.93 28.74 -14.12
N CYS A 658 15.42 29.95 -13.94
CA CYS A 658 14.85 30.94 -13.05
C CYS A 658 14.90 32.33 -13.67
N LYS A 659 13.98 33.18 -13.21
CA LYS A 659 13.87 34.58 -13.62
C LYS A 659 14.25 35.47 -12.43
N GLU A 660 14.84 36.61 -12.70
CA GLU A 660 15.15 37.61 -11.69
C GLU A 660 13.92 38.54 -11.61
N TYR A 661 13.43 38.76 -10.39
CA TYR A 661 12.14 39.39 -10.14
C TYR A 661 12.03 40.80 -10.73
N TYR A 662 13.03 41.65 -10.52
CA TYR A 662 12.99 43.08 -10.86
C TYR A 662 13.11 43.33 -12.36
N THR A 663 13.95 42.58 -13.05
CA THR A 663 14.03 42.56 -14.53
C THR A 663 12.81 41.92 -15.15
N TYR A 664 12.28 40.85 -14.58
CA TYR A 664 11.08 40.21 -15.12
C TYR A 664 9.82 41.08 -14.95
N ALA A 665 9.72 41.82 -13.85
CA ALA A 665 8.71 42.85 -13.67
C ALA A 665 8.83 43.96 -14.73
N LEU A 666 10.04 44.48 -14.96
CA LEU A 666 10.29 45.48 -16.00
C LEU A 666 9.95 44.95 -17.40
N TYR A 667 10.25 43.68 -17.69
CA TYR A 667 9.89 43.02 -18.95
C TYR A 667 8.38 43.11 -19.22
N TYR A 668 7.54 42.88 -18.21
CA TYR A 668 6.09 43.00 -18.35
C TYR A 668 5.63 44.43 -18.66
N GLU A 669 6.26 45.42 -18.04
CA GLU A 669 5.95 46.82 -18.31
C GLU A 669 6.35 47.22 -19.73
N LEU A 670 7.58 46.90 -20.14
CA LEU A 670 8.09 47.19 -21.48
C LEU A 670 7.29 46.51 -22.58
N LYS A 671 6.76 45.30 -22.32
CA LYS A 671 5.91 44.55 -23.25
C LYS A 671 4.59 45.27 -23.59
N LYS A 672 4.16 46.25 -22.77
CA LYS A 672 2.97 47.06 -23.07
C LYS A 672 3.20 48.03 -24.23
N SER A 673 4.44 48.48 -24.46
CA SER A 673 4.78 49.48 -25.47
C SER A 673 5.71 48.97 -26.58
N CYS A 674 6.46 47.88 -26.35
CA CYS A 674 7.39 47.33 -27.32
C CYS A 674 7.13 45.83 -27.58
N ASN A 675 7.14 45.42 -28.85
CA ASN A 675 6.92 44.02 -29.26
C ASN A 675 8.23 43.28 -29.59
N MET A 676 9.35 44.00 -29.74
CA MET A 676 10.64 43.46 -30.16
C MET A 676 11.57 43.15 -28.99
N LEU A 677 11.01 42.64 -27.89
CA LEU A 677 11.76 42.29 -26.68
C LEU A 677 11.52 40.84 -26.24
N SER A 678 12.58 40.21 -25.73
CA SER A 678 12.59 38.84 -25.20
C SER A 678 13.15 38.84 -23.79
N TYR A 679 12.61 37.98 -22.93
CA TYR A 679 13.21 37.72 -21.62
C TYR A 679 14.06 36.46 -21.70
N ILE A 680 15.33 36.57 -21.32
CA ILE A 680 16.28 35.45 -21.32
C ILE A 680 16.43 34.95 -19.88
N ASP A 681 15.89 33.76 -19.60
CA ASP A 681 16.07 33.07 -18.33
C ASP A 681 17.34 32.21 -18.34
N SER A 682 17.84 31.88 -17.15
CA SER A 682 19.06 31.07 -17.01
C SER A 682 18.98 30.12 -15.83
N ARG A 683 19.78 29.06 -15.89
CA ARG A 683 19.91 28.07 -14.82
C ARG A 683 20.96 28.54 -13.83
N GLY A 684 20.70 28.37 -12.53
CA GLY A 684 21.66 28.75 -11.48
C GLY A 684 21.48 30.19 -11.00
N VAL A 685 21.96 30.43 -9.77
CA VAL A 685 21.86 31.74 -9.11
C VAL A 685 22.79 32.75 -9.76
N ASP A 686 23.99 32.31 -10.17
CA ASP A 686 25.10 33.19 -10.58
C ASP A 686 25.06 33.61 -12.06
N TYR A 687 24.13 33.08 -12.84
CA TYR A 687 24.03 33.39 -14.27
C TYR A 687 23.07 34.56 -14.50
N TYR A 688 23.45 35.48 -15.39
CA TYR A 688 22.62 36.62 -15.74
C TYR A 688 21.27 36.21 -16.32
N LYS A 689 20.26 37.00 -15.99
CA LYS A 689 18.87 36.92 -16.45
C LYS A 689 18.52 38.33 -16.88
N TYR A 690 18.04 38.49 -18.10
CA TYR A 690 18.02 39.80 -18.72
C TYR A 690 16.91 39.96 -19.74
N ILE A 691 16.61 41.22 -20.04
CA ILE A 691 15.77 41.61 -21.16
C ILE A 691 16.68 41.85 -22.36
N GLU A 692 16.35 41.25 -23.50
CA GLU A 692 16.98 41.53 -24.79
C GLU A 692 16.01 42.34 -25.66
N ILE A 693 16.42 43.52 -26.11
CA ILE A 693 15.68 44.32 -27.09
C ILE A 693 16.49 44.38 -28.39
N LYS A 694 15.86 44.01 -29.51
CA LYS A 694 16.49 44.05 -30.83
C LYS A 694 16.08 45.33 -31.55
N SER A 695 17.02 46.27 -31.67
CA SER A 695 16.88 47.47 -32.50
C SER A 695 17.75 47.34 -33.76
N ASN A 696 17.35 47.98 -34.87
CA ASN A 696 17.85 47.73 -36.24
C ASN A 696 19.38 47.60 -36.41
N ASN A 697 20.19 48.18 -35.52
CA ASN A 697 21.67 48.08 -35.52
C ASN A 697 22.31 47.75 -34.15
N SER A 698 21.55 47.42 -33.10
CA SER A 698 22.12 47.15 -31.77
C SER A 698 21.21 46.25 -30.93
N THR A 699 21.84 45.37 -30.15
CA THR A 699 21.16 44.61 -29.10
C THR A 699 21.32 45.35 -27.78
N ILE A 700 20.19 45.57 -27.10
CA ILE A 700 20.17 46.19 -25.76
C ILE A 700 19.92 45.08 -24.76
N ILE A 701 20.80 44.97 -23.77
CA ILE A 701 20.68 44.02 -22.66
C ILE A 701 20.37 44.81 -21.40
N ILE A 702 19.32 44.39 -20.67
CA ILE A 702 18.93 45.00 -19.40
C ILE A 702 18.98 43.95 -18.30
N THR A 703 19.86 44.14 -17.32
CA THR A 703 20.04 43.29 -16.14
C THR A 703 19.68 44.06 -14.87
N TYR A 704 19.42 43.34 -13.78
CA TYR A 704 19.31 43.92 -12.44
C TYR A 704 20.36 43.24 -11.57
N VAL A 705 21.28 44.03 -11.03
CA VAL A 705 22.49 43.55 -10.40
C VAL A 705 22.83 44.39 -9.17
N TYR A 706 23.68 43.82 -8.33
CA TYR A 706 24.32 44.53 -7.23
C TYR A 706 25.60 45.19 -7.74
N ASP A 707 25.68 46.51 -7.65
CA ASP A 707 26.87 47.25 -7.99
C ASP A 707 27.80 47.32 -6.76
N GLU A 708 28.95 46.64 -6.86
CA GLU A 708 29.94 46.60 -5.78
C GLU A 708 30.58 47.97 -5.48
N GLN A 709 30.56 48.92 -6.43
CA GLN A 709 31.16 50.23 -6.26
C GLN A 709 30.25 51.18 -5.49
N THR A 710 28.96 51.17 -5.81
CA THR A 710 27.95 52.00 -5.12
C THR A 710 27.37 51.31 -3.89
N GLY A 711 27.43 49.97 -3.84
CA GLY A 711 26.83 49.17 -2.77
C GLY A 711 25.30 49.09 -2.88
N GLU A 712 24.74 49.41 -4.05
CA GLU A 712 23.31 49.48 -4.29
C GLU A 712 22.87 48.47 -5.37
N TRP A 713 21.62 48.04 -5.29
CA TRP A 713 21.00 47.25 -6.36
C TRP A 713 20.37 48.19 -7.38
N GLY A 714 20.55 47.90 -8.66
CA GLY A 714 20.02 48.72 -9.74
C GLY A 714 19.94 47.97 -11.07
N TYR A 715 19.44 48.68 -12.07
CA TYR A 715 19.38 48.22 -13.44
C TYR A 715 20.62 48.64 -14.21
N GLU A 716 21.20 47.73 -14.97
CA GLU A 716 22.24 48.04 -15.94
C GLU A 716 21.68 47.88 -17.35
N VAL A 717 21.90 48.88 -18.19
CA VAL A 717 21.54 48.85 -19.62
C VAL A 717 22.83 48.86 -20.43
N GLU A 718 23.06 47.77 -21.15
CA GLU A 718 24.21 47.59 -22.03
C GLU A 718 23.79 47.77 -23.49
N ILE A 719 24.50 48.65 -24.20
CA ILE A 719 24.31 48.91 -25.63
C ILE A 719 25.69 48.87 -26.31
N GLY A 720 25.99 47.76 -26.98
CA GLY A 720 27.32 47.53 -27.54
C GLY A 720 28.37 47.40 -26.42
N ASN A 721 29.28 48.38 -26.31
CA ASN A 721 30.33 48.39 -25.27
C ASN A 721 30.07 49.45 -24.17
N VAL A 722 28.87 50.04 -24.14
CA VAL A 722 28.51 51.09 -23.19
C VAL A 722 27.49 50.54 -22.21
N THR A 723 27.82 50.59 -20.92
CA THR A 723 26.92 50.24 -19.81
C THR A 723 26.51 51.50 -19.06
N SER A 724 25.22 51.65 -18.79
CA SER A 724 24.67 52.73 -17.97
C SER A 724 23.82 52.15 -16.84
N SER A 725 23.95 52.70 -15.63
CA SER A 725 23.26 52.20 -14.43
C SER A 725 22.12 53.14 -14.01
N TYR A 726 21.01 52.55 -13.56
CA TYR A 726 19.78 53.24 -13.16
C TYR A 726 19.25 52.65 -11.86
N ALA A 727 18.74 53.47 -10.95
CA ALA A 727 18.24 53.01 -9.67
C ALA A 727 16.81 52.45 -9.78
N THR A 728 16.02 52.92 -10.74
CA THR A 728 14.58 52.59 -10.82
C THR A 728 14.13 52.12 -12.21
N GLN A 729 13.02 51.36 -12.26
CA GLN A 729 12.39 50.97 -13.53
C GLN A 729 12.01 52.19 -14.38
N GLN A 730 11.52 53.26 -13.75
CA GLN A 730 11.09 54.47 -14.44
C GLN A 730 12.25 55.15 -15.18
N GLU A 731 13.42 55.23 -14.54
CA GLU A 731 14.63 55.79 -15.16
C GLU A 731 15.06 54.99 -16.40
N VAL A 732 15.00 53.65 -16.34
CA VAL A 732 15.28 52.79 -17.50
C VAL A 732 14.27 53.04 -18.62
N ILE A 733 12.98 53.10 -18.29
CA ILE A 733 11.90 53.34 -19.28
C ILE A 733 12.07 54.72 -19.94
N ASP A 734 12.35 55.76 -19.15
CA ASP A 734 12.54 57.12 -19.65
C ASP A 734 13.78 57.21 -20.54
N PHE A 735 14.87 56.54 -20.17
CA PHE A 735 16.06 56.42 -21.00
C PHE A 735 15.75 55.77 -22.35
N LEU A 736 15.08 54.61 -22.35
CA LEU A 736 14.74 53.88 -23.58
C LEU A 736 13.82 54.69 -24.49
N LYS A 737 12.84 55.42 -23.93
CA LYS A 737 11.96 56.33 -24.69
C LYS A 737 12.72 57.50 -25.28
N ASN A 738 13.58 58.15 -24.50
CA ASN A 738 14.38 59.29 -24.95
C ASN A 738 15.34 58.93 -26.09
N GLN A 739 15.87 57.70 -26.08
CA GLN A 739 16.72 57.17 -27.14
C GLN A 739 15.94 56.51 -28.31
N GLN A 740 14.60 56.54 -28.28
CA GLN A 740 13.72 55.95 -29.30
C GLN A 740 13.91 54.44 -29.51
N TYR A 741 14.23 53.71 -28.44
CA TYR A 741 14.34 52.25 -28.47
C TYR A 741 13.01 51.53 -28.20
N ILE A 742 12.06 52.21 -27.55
CA ILE A 742 10.71 51.72 -27.24
C ILE A 742 9.64 52.78 -27.48
#